data_AF-A0A1Z8A4V8-F1
#
_entry.id   AF-A0A1Z8A4V8-F1
#
_cell.length_a   1.000
_cell.length_b   1.000
_cell.length_c   1.000
_cell.angle_alpha   90.00
_cell.angle_beta   90.00
_cell.angle_gamma   90.00
#
_symmetry.space_group_name_H-M   'P 1'
#
loop_
_entity.id
_entity.type
_entity.pdbx_description
1 polymer ?
#
loop_
_entity_poly.entity_id
_entity_poly.type
_entity_poly.pdbx_seq_one_letter_code
_entity_poly.pdbx_strand_id
1 'polypeptide(L)'
;MNEQSPSELFVRAYTERPGARAVAAKPRLSVDDTPSPWTLTFDCETTVDAAQTLRVGVFQVRKSGKLKQEGLFFNPQYLCDDDIGEIESFAEVNNLEILTTEEFRKDIFLKIVYHRCGLLVGFNLPFDISRIAIGHGPARGSLRGGFTFKLNEYKSEPQVRVKHLSARAALMDFAAPGNLETGRGMRNRGFKTPHHRGYFLDVKTFAASLTSRSFSLGSLCKYLGTTTQKLDTDEHGGAITPEYLEYARADVQATWECYEKLQKQYDDHGLETASHRILSEASIGKAYLKQMNIQPLLANLPDFPREIFGKIMCAYYGGRAEVRISRTPTQVLYCDFKSMYPTVSALMGLWSFVVAENLSITDTTSETQAFLNEVCLEDMQKPHTWKRLRTLVRIRTDNDLLPVRAKYNGNTNTIGLNHISNDQPLWYTLADCVVSKLLTGKTPIIDEAMTFEPGDVQSNLQPIDLFGNPDYRVDPSKEDVFTRFIDLRDDAREKGDPVQQAIKIIANSTSYGIFIEVNRDDAPKPEPLDVYGPDGHSLNTNTTAVEEPGRYFHPLLGTLITGAARLMLALSERVAEDQGLNWVFCDTDSLAMAKPDDMSQEQFYENGQTVVDWFEGLNPYKKPGSILEMEDANYSPNTKILEPLYCLAISSKRYALYNKTKSGQIILGTWPGSFDGSVYRRRCARYRR
;
A
#
# COMPACT_ATOMS: atom_id res chain seq x y z
N MET A 1 18.37 -30.81 -3.47
CA MET A 1 18.90 -29.91 -4.50
C MET A 1 20.19 -29.34 -3.93
N ASN A 2 21.32 -29.56 -4.59
CA ASN A 2 22.56 -28.85 -4.28
C ASN A 2 22.36 -27.41 -4.75
N GLU A 3 21.64 -26.60 -3.98
CA GLU A 3 21.58 -25.16 -4.23
C GLU A 3 22.91 -24.59 -3.71
N GLN A 4 23.82 -24.30 -4.64
CA GLN A 4 24.97 -23.47 -4.33
C GLN A 4 24.46 -22.18 -3.70
N SER A 5 24.95 -21.85 -2.50
CA SER A 5 24.73 -20.53 -1.91
C SER A 5 25.06 -19.45 -2.95
N PRO A 6 24.22 -18.42 -3.09
CA PRO A 6 24.44 -17.41 -4.11
C PRO A 6 25.80 -16.73 -3.88
N SER A 7 26.63 -16.69 -4.93
CA SER A 7 27.96 -16.06 -4.91
C SER A 7 27.91 -14.54 -5.08
N GLU A 8 26.74 -13.98 -5.41
CA GLU A 8 26.54 -12.56 -5.64
C GLU A 8 25.47 -12.00 -4.68
N LEU A 9 25.77 -10.87 -4.06
CA LEU A 9 24.86 -10.12 -3.20
C LEU A 9 24.49 -8.79 -3.86
N PHE A 10 23.24 -8.36 -3.69
CA PHE A 10 22.70 -7.14 -4.28
C PHE A 10 22.23 -6.15 -3.20
N VAL A 11 22.93 -5.04 -3.04
CA VAL A 11 22.47 -3.93 -2.18
C VAL A 11 21.60 -2.96 -2.96
N ARG A 12 20.75 -2.22 -2.25
CA ARG A 12 19.94 -1.16 -2.86
C ARG A 12 20.72 0.15 -2.83
N ALA A 13 20.87 0.78 -3.98
CA ALA A 13 21.44 2.12 -4.09
C ALA A 13 20.33 3.18 -3.98
N TYR A 14 20.71 4.41 -3.63
CA TYR A 14 19.86 5.57 -3.84
C TYR A 14 20.11 6.13 -5.25
N THR A 15 19.04 6.50 -5.96
CA THR A 15 19.16 7.11 -7.29
C THR A 15 18.32 8.36 -7.39
N GLU A 16 18.82 9.36 -8.11
CA GLU A 16 18.06 10.56 -8.47
C GLU A 16 18.47 11.12 -9.83
N ARG A 17 17.58 11.89 -10.44
CA ARG A 17 17.91 12.64 -11.66
C ARG A 17 18.81 13.83 -11.28
N PRO A 18 19.94 14.05 -11.97
CA PRO A 18 20.82 15.18 -11.71
C PRO A 18 20.07 16.51 -11.76
N GLY A 19 20.19 17.31 -10.70
CA GLY A 19 19.56 18.64 -10.59
C GLY A 19 18.02 18.62 -10.48
N ALA A 20 17.38 17.47 -10.30
CA ALA A 20 15.94 17.40 -10.12
C ALA A 20 15.53 17.90 -8.73
N ARG A 21 14.53 18.77 -8.69
CA ARG A 21 13.92 19.20 -7.42
C ARG A 21 13.04 18.08 -6.86
N ALA A 22 13.31 17.66 -5.63
CA ALA A 22 12.53 16.64 -4.92
C ALA A 22 11.02 16.95 -4.91
N VAL A 23 10.17 15.92 -5.02
CA VAL A 23 8.70 16.05 -4.97
C VAL A 23 8.22 16.72 -3.69
N ALA A 24 8.91 16.45 -2.59
CA ALA A 24 8.71 17.07 -1.28
C ALA A 24 8.83 18.61 -1.34
N ALA A 25 9.84 19.11 -2.04
CA ALA A 25 10.13 20.54 -2.14
C ALA A 25 9.31 21.27 -3.21
N LYS A 26 8.53 20.56 -4.05
CA LYS A 26 7.68 21.19 -5.06
C LYS A 26 6.51 21.91 -4.36
N PRO A 27 6.23 23.19 -4.70
CA PRO A 27 5.16 23.95 -4.06
C PRO A 27 3.83 23.21 -4.17
N ARG A 28 3.03 23.27 -3.12
CA ARG A 28 1.65 22.79 -3.15
C ARG A 28 0.93 23.65 -4.22
N LEU A 29 0.36 23.02 -5.24
CA LEU A 29 -0.45 23.74 -6.22
C LEU A 29 -1.60 24.39 -5.46
N SER A 30 -1.64 25.72 -5.41
CA SER A 30 -2.65 26.51 -4.71
C SER A 30 -3.95 26.67 -5.51
N VAL A 31 -4.22 25.73 -6.42
CA VAL A 31 -5.41 25.78 -7.26
C VAL A 31 -6.53 25.11 -6.47
N ASP A 32 -7.71 25.74 -6.46
CA ASP A 32 -8.95 25.13 -5.99
C ASP A 32 -9.16 23.81 -6.75
N ASP A 33 -8.79 22.69 -6.11
CA ASP A 33 -8.83 21.32 -6.66
C ASP A 33 -10.20 20.71 -6.39
N THR A 34 -11.25 21.48 -6.68
CA THR A 34 -12.65 21.10 -6.43
C THR A 34 -13.38 20.93 -7.76
N PRO A 35 -14.08 19.80 -7.99
CA PRO A 35 -14.96 19.65 -9.14
C PRO A 35 -16.14 20.63 -9.05
N SER A 36 -16.67 21.03 -10.20
CA SER A 36 -17.95 21.75 -10.23
C SER A 36 -19.09 20.84 -9.73
N PRO A 37 -20.29 21.39 -9.48
CA PRO A 37 -21.42 20.59 -9.00
C PRO A 37 -21.92 19.52 -10.00
N TRP A 38 -21.33 19.42 -11.20
CA TRP A 38 -21.72 18.45 -12.22
C TRP A 38 -20.97 17.13 -12.04
N THR A 39 -21.69 16.02 -12.19
CA THR A 39 -21.13 14.68 -12.21
C THR A 39 -21.65 13.92 -13.41
N LEU A 40 -20.77 13.16 -14.06
CA LEU A 40 -21.12 12.16 -15.06
C LEU A 40 -20.81 10.78 -14.48
N THR A 41 -21.78 9.87 -14.57
CA THR A 41 -21.58 8.44 -14.35
C THR A 41 -22.00 7.72 -15.63
N PHE A 42 -21.20 6.78 -16.10
CA PHE A 42 -21.57 5.95 -17.25
C PHE A 42 -20.93 4.58 -17.15
N ASP A 43 -21.51 3.62 -17.85
CA ASP A 43 -21.04 2.24 -17.99
C ASP A 43 -21.24 1.77 -19.43
N CYS A 44 -20.43 0.80 -19.87
CA CYS A 44 -20.42 0.31 -21.25
C CYS A 44 -20.64 -1.20 -21.31
N GLU A 45 -21.66 -1.61 -22.04
CA GLU A 45 -21.91 -3.01 -22.37
C GLU A 45 -21.26 -3.36 -23.71
N THR A 46 -20.56 -4.49 -23.73
CA THR A 46 -19.72 -4.89 -24.87
C THR A 46 -20.03 -6.29 -25.36
N THR A 47 -19.51 -6.63 -26.54
CA THR A 47 -19.38 -8.03 -26.94
C THR A 47 -18.43 -8.78 -26.00
N VAL A 48 -18.54 -10.11 -25.96
CA VAL A 48 -17.66 -10.99 -25.16
C VAL A 48 -16.42 -11.48 -25.91
N ASP A 49 -16.33 -11.17 -27.20
CA ASP A 49 -15.16 -11.49 -28.01
C ASP A 49 -13.96 -10.59 -27.63
N ALA A 50 -12.78 -10.92 -28.16
CA ALA A 50 -11.54 -10.24 -27.80
C ALA A 50 -11.52 -8.73 -28.14
N ALA A 51 -12.35 -8.25 -29.08
CA ALA A 51 -12.47 -6.84 -29.39
C ALA A 51 -13.24 -6.07 -28.31
N GLN A 52 -14.17 -6.74 -27.62
CA GLN A 52 -15.09 -6.14 -26.64
C GLN A 52 -15.72 -4.85 -27.20
N THR A 53 -16.31 -4.95 -28.39
CA THR A 53 -16.90 -3.83 -29.11
C THR A 53 -18.07 -3.27 -28.31
N LEU A 54 -18.14 -1.94 -28.16
CA LEU A 54 -19.27 -1.27 -27.52
C LEU A 54 -20.56 -1.63 -28.26
N ARG A 55 -21.54 -2.18 -27.54
CA ARG A 55 -22.89 -2.41 -28.04
C ARG A 55 -23.80 -1.28 -27.65
N VAL A 56 -23.90 -1.02 -26.35
CA VAL A 56 -24.69 0.08 -25.78
C VAL A 56 -23.99 0.57 -24.51
N GLY A 57 -24.05 1.86 -24.25
CA GLY A 57 -23.65 2.44 -22.98
C GLY A 57 -24.80 3.20 -22.35
N VAL A 58 -24.79 3.29 -21.03
CA VAL A 58 -25.80 4.03 -20.26
C VAL A 58 -25.11 5.14 -19.50
N PHE A 59 -25.75 6.30 -19.36
CA PHE A 59 -25.18 7.42 -18.63
C PHE A 59 -26.21 8.16 -17.77
N GLN A 60 -25.72 8.77 -16.70
CA GLN A 60 -26.44 9.72 -15.87
C GLN A 60 -25.61 10.98 -15.66
N VAL A 61 -26.23 12.14 -15.90
CA VAL A 61 -25.67 13.44 -15.53
C VAL A 61 -26.42 13.97 -14.31
N ARG A 62 -25.67 14.30 -13.27
CA ARG A 62 -26.19 14.87 -12.02
C ARG A 62 -25.65 16.28 -11.80
N LYS A 63 -26.47 17.13 -11.17
CA LYS A 63 -26.06 18.44 -10.67
C LYS A 63 -26.37 18.52 -9.18
N SER A 64 -25.35 18.67 -8.34
CA SER A 64 -25.48 18.66 -6.88
C SER A 64 -26.23 17.41 -6.40
N GLY A 65 -25.83 16.24 -6.92
CA GLY A 65 -26.43 14.94 -6.61
C GLY A 65 -27.77 14.63 -7.30
N LYS A 66 -28.49 15.65 -7.80
CA LYS A 66 -29.80 15.45 -8.44
C LYS A 66 -29.65 15.05 -9.90
N LEU A 67 -30.33 13.97 -10.31
CA LEU A 67 -30.41 13.53 -11.71
C LEU A 67 -30.99 14.65 -12.59
N LYS A 68 -30.31 14.93 -13.70
CA LYS A 68 -30.70 15.95 -14.69
C LYS A 68 -30.90 15.40 -16.07
N GLN A 69 -30.16 14.36 -16.42
CA GLN A 69 -30.18 13.73 -17.73
C GLN A 69 -29.80 12.27 -17.55
N GLU A 70 -30.49 11.40 -18.25
CA GLU A 70 -30.21 9.97 -18.33
C GLU A 70 -30.47 9.53 -19.76
N GLY A 71 -29.64 8.63 -20.27
CA GLY A 71 -29.77 8.19 -21.65
C GLY A 71 -28.92 6.98 -21.98
N LEU A 72 -29.14 6.50 -23.20
CA LEU A 72 -28.42 5.42 -23.83
C LEU A 72 -27.57 6.00 -24.96
N PHE A 73 -26.41 5.39 -25.22
CA PHE A 73 -25.61 5.70 -26.39
C PHE A 73 -25.08 4.45 -27.07
N PHE A 74 -25.07 4.45 -28.40
CA PHE A 74 -24.56 3.33 -29.19
C PHE A 74 -24.06 3.82 -30.55
N ASN A 75 -23.40 2.93 -31.29
CA ASN A 75 -23.07 3.19 -32.68
C ASN A 75 -23.94 2.27 -33.56
N PRO A 76 -24.89 2.83 -34.34
CA PRO A 76 -25.82 2.03 -35.13
C PRO A 76 -25.10 1.16 -36.18
N GLN A 77 -23.86 1.48 -36.56
CA GLN A 77 -23.08 0.68 -37.52
C GLN A 77 -22.64 -0.69 -36.98
N TYR A 78 -22.69 -0.90 -35.66
CA TYR A 78 -22.23 -2.13 -35.01
C TYR A 78 -23.36 -2.97 -34.41
N LEU A 79 -24.62 -2.58 -34.65
CA LEU A 79 -25.82 -3.29 -34.19
C LEU A 79 -26.69 -3.68 -35.38
N CYS A 80 -27.50 -4.73 -35.23
CA CYS A 80 -28.56 -5.05 -36.20
C CYS A 80 -29.80 -4.20 -35.94
N ASP A 81 -30.70 -4.14 -36.92
CA ASP A 81 -31.94 -3.36 -36.83
C ASP A 81 -32.83 -3.80 -35.64
N ASP A 82 -32.81 -5.10 -35.30
CA ASP A 82 -33.55 -5.64 -34.14
C ASP A 82 -33.00 -5.11 -32.80
N ASP A 83 -31.67 -5.13 -32.62
CA ASP A 83 -31.00 -4.60 -31.41
C ASP A 83 -31.26 -3.07 -31.29
N ILE A 84 -31.24 -2.34 -32.41
CA ILE A 84 -31.55 -0.90 -32.44
C ILE A 84 -33.01 -0.66 -32.05
N GLY A 85 -33.94 -1.40 -32.65
CA GLY A 85 -35.37 -1.30 -32.37
C GLY A 85 -35.71 -1.56 -30.90
N GLU A 86 -35.00 -2.49 -30.25
CA GLU A 86 -35.16 -2.72 -28.82
C GLU A 86 -34.59 -1.59 -27.94
N ILE A 87 -33.42 -1.03 -28.31
CA ILE A 87 -32.88 0.14 -27.60
C ILE A 87 -33.85 1.33 -27.70
N GLU A 88 -34.39 1.59 -28.89
CA GLU A 88 -35.34 2.68 -29.13
C GLU A 88 -36.64 2.49 -28.36
N SER A 89 -37.21 1.28 -28.40
CA SER A 89 -38.43 0.94 -27.67
C SER A 89 -38.23 1.06 -26.16
N PHE A 90 -37.13 0.54 -25.63
CA PHE A 90 -36.80 0.64 -24.21
C PHE A 90 -36.60 2.10 -23.76
N ALA A 91 -35.92 2.90 -24.58
CA ALA A 91 -35.69 4.32 -24.29
C ALA A 91 -37.00 5.13 -24.30
N GLU A 92 -37.90 4.87 -25.24
CA GLU A 92 -39.22 5.51 -25.29
C GLU A 92 -40.04 5.20 -24.03
N VAL A 93 -40.14 3.91 -23.66
CA VAL A 93 -40.87 3.46 -22.47
C VAL A 93 -40.33 4.08 -21.19
N ASN A 94 -39.02 4.26 -21.10
CA ASN A 94 -38.34 4.80 -19.91
C ASN A 94 -38.06 6.31 -19.98
N ASN A 95 -38.49 6.98 -21.05
CA ASN A 95 -38.23 8.40 -21.32
C ASN A 95 -36.73 8.77 -21.22
N LEU A 96 -35.89 7.96 -21.87
CA LEU A 96 -34.44 8.11 -21.95
C LEU A 96 -34.02 8.81 -23.24
N GLU A 97 -32.96 9.59 -23.18
CA GLU A 97 -32.35 10.16 -24.39
C GLU A 97 -31.53 9.10 -25.13
N ILE A 98 -31.58 9.12 -26.46
CA ILE A 98 -30.73 8.28 -27.31
C ILE A 98 -29.69 9.17 -27.98
N LEU A 99 -28.43 8.78 -27.86
CA LEU A 99 -27.31 9.44 -28.50
C LEU A 99 -26.50 8.46 -29.34
N THR A 100 -25.91 8.93 -30.42
CA THR A 100 -24.78 8.24 -31.01
C THR A 100 -23.58 8.28 -30.05
N THR A 101 -22.66 7.33 -30.16
CA THR A 101 -21.40 7.37 -29.36
C THR A 101 -20.61 8.66 -29.61
N GLU A 102 -20.74 9.28 -30.78
CA GLU A 102 -20.11 10.58 -31.08
C GLU A 102 -20.75 11.73 -30.31
N GLU A 103 -22.08 11.82 -30.32
CA GLU A 103 -22.83 12.82 -29.55
C GLU A 103 -22.56 12.64 -28.05
N PHE A 104 -22.53 11.41 -27.53
CA PHE A 104 -22.17 11.16 -26.14
C PHE A 104 -20.77 11.71 -25.79
N ARG A 105 -19.75 11.44 -26.60
CA ARG A 105 -18.39 11.95 -26.35
C ARG A 105 -18.35 13.48 -26.31
N LYS A 106 -18.97 14.13 -27.29
CA LYS A 106 -18.87 15.58 -27.49
C LYS A 106 -19.81 16.35 -26.56
N ASP A 107 -21.08 15.99 -26.60
CA ASP A 107 -22.16 16.76 -26.00
C ASP A 107 -22.44 16.37 -24.55
N ILE A 108 -21.96 15.20 -24.10
CA ILE A 108 -22.04 14.76 -22.69
C ILE A 108 -20.65 14.70 -22.05
N PHE A 109 -19.78 13.78 -22.47
CA PHE A 109 -18.52 13.50 -21.78
C PHE A 109 -17.61 14.75 -21.70
N LEU A 110 -17.24 15.33 -22.83
CA LEU A 110 -16.35 16.51 -22.85
C LEU A 110 -17.04 17.74 -22.25
N LYS A 111 -18.33 17.94 -22.55
CA LYS A 111 -19.12 19.05 -21.99
C LYS A 111 -19.18 19.02 -20.47
N ILE A 112 -19.45 17.87 -19.87
CA ILE A 112 -19.61 17.74 -18.43
C ILE A 112 -18.26 17.64 -17.73
N VAL A 113 -17.40 16.71 -18.15
CA VAL A 113 -16.18 16.38 -17.40
C VAL A 113 -15.09 17.44 -17.62
N TYR A 114 -14.92 17.93 -18.85
CA TYR A 114 -13.87 18.90 -19.16
C TYR A 114 -14.37 20.35 -19.11
N HIS A 115 -15.34 20.73 -19.95
CA HIS A 115 -15.72 22.14 -20.09
C HIS A 115 -16.47 22.71 -18.87
N ARG A 116 -17.22 21.85 -18.16
CA ARG A 116 -17.84 22.21 -16.88
C ARG A 116 -16.99 21.82 -15.69
N CYS A 117 -15.78 21.29 -15.88
CA CYS A 117 -14.92 20.81 -14.79
C CYS A 117 -15.66 19.87 -13.83
N GLY A 118 -16.53 19.00 -14.35
CA GLY A 118 -17.32 18.06 -13.56
C GLY A 118 -16.51 16.83 -13.13
N LEU A 119 -17.02 16.12 -12.12
CA LEU A 119 -16.46 14.84 -11.68
C LEU A 119 -16.92 13.72 -12.61
N LEU A 120 -15.99 12.90 -13.09
CA LEU A 120 -16.31 11.62 -13.72
C LEU A 120 -16.25 10.51 -12.68
N VAL A 121 -17.38 9.82 -12.48
CA VAL A 121 -17.51 8.68 -11.57
C VAL A 121 -17.77 7.43 -12.40
N GLY A 122 -17.12 6.32 -12.07
CA GLY A 122 -17.38 5.04 -12.71
C GLY A 122 -16.80 3.87 -11.94
N PHE A 123 -17.18 2.65 -12.30
CA PHE A 123 -16.67 1.44 -11.69
C PHE A 123 -15.83 0.68 -12.73
N ASN A 124 -14.51 0.88 -12.71
CA ASN A 124 -13.56 0.47 -13.75
C ASN A 124 -13.42 1.46 -14.92
N LEU A 125 -13.33 2.76 -14.60
CA LEU A 125 -13.23 3.86 -15.58
C LEU A 125 -12.23 3.63 -16.73
N PRO A 126 -11.00 3.08 -16.51
CA PRO A 126 -10.10 2.75 -17.62
C PRO A 126 -10.73 1.93 -18.74
N PHE A 127 -11.61 0.97 -18.38
CA PHE A 127 -12.30 0.12 -19.33
C PHE A 127 -13.35 0.92 -20.11
N ASP A 128 -14.27 1.59 -19.44
CA ASP A 128 -15.39 2.31 -20.09
C ASP A 128 -14.90 3.45 -20.98
N ILE A 129 -13.89 4.20 -20.52
CA ILE A 129 -13.27 5.28 -21.31
C ILE A 129 -12.63 4.70 -22.58
N SER A 130 -12.05 3.49 -22.52
CA SER A 130 -11.48 2.85 -23.70
C SER A 130 -12.55 2.44 -24.72
N ARG A 131 -13.79 2.16 -24.28
CA ARG A 131 -14.89 1.72 -25.15
C ARG A 131 -15.48 2.87 -25.96
N ILE A 132 -15.44 4.09 -25.43
CA ILE A 132 -15.90 5.27 -26.16
C ILE A 132 -14.80 5.89 -27.03
N ALA A 133 -13.53 5.57 -26.81
CA ALA A 133 -12.40 6.17 -27.52
C ALA A 133 -12.42 5.86 -29.03
N ILE A 134 -12.06 6.85 -29.87
CA ILE A 134 -11.94 6.67 -31.33
C ILE A 134 -10.55 6.21 -31.77
N GLY A 135 -9.60 6.17 -30.84
CA GLY A 135 -8.25 5.71 -31.07
C GLY A 135 -7.42 5.80 -29.81
N HIS A 136 -6.28 5.11 -29.81
CA HIS A 136 -5.37 5.10 -28.68
C HIS A 136 -3.92 5.34 -29.10
N GLY A 137 -3.08 5.69 -28.13
CA GLY A 137 -1.65 5.82 -28.30
C GLY A 137 -0.93 5.74 -26.95
N PRO A 138 0.41 5.74 -26.94
CA PRO A 138 1.16 5.76 -25.69
C PRO A 138 1.02 7.12 -25.00
N ALA A 139 0.70 7.10 -23.69
CA ALA A 139 0.77 8.29 -22.87
C ALA A 139 2.20 8.82 -22.70
N ARG A 140 2.30 10.14 -22.52
CA ARG A 140 3.57 10.87 -22.38
C ARG A 140 3.58 11.69 -21.09
N GLY A 141 4.75 12.20 -20.71
CA GLY A 141 4.93 13.01 -19.50
C GLY A 141 4.68 12.20 -18.24
N SER A 142 3.96 12.78 -17.26
CA SER A 142 3.69 12.18 -15.95
C SER A 142 2.98 10.81 -15.97
N LEU A 143 2.31 10.47 -17.06
CA LEU A 143 1.60 9.18 -17.22
C LEU A 143 2.24 8.29 -18.29
N ARG A 144 3.54 8.46 -18.58
CA ARG A 144 4.26 7.58 -19.51
C ARG A 144 4.21 6.12 -19.06
N GLY A 145 4.18 5.20 -20.03
CA GLY A 145 3.88 3.78 -19.81
C GLY A 145 2.38 3.47 -19.74
N GLY A 146 1.51 4.49 -19.75
CA GLY A 146 0.06 4.34 -19.87
C GLY A 146 -0.46 4.50 -21.30
N PHE A 147 -1.79 4.59 -21.42
CA PHE A 147 -2.53 4.82 -22.64
C PHE A 147 -3.03 6.26 -22.72
N THR A 148 -3.10 6.81 -23.93
CA THR A 148 -3.87 8.01 -24.25
C THR A 148 -5.03 7.60 -25.15
N PHE A 149 -6.25 7.88 -24.71
CA PHE A 149 -7.49 7.66 -25.43
C PHE A 149 -7.93 8.96 -26.10
N LYS A 150 -8.05 8.92 -27.43
CA LYS A 150 -8.59 10.02 -28.23
C LYS A 150 -10.11 10.00 -28.13
N LEU A 151 -10.71 11.14 -27.77
CA LEU A 151 -12.16 11.31 -27.72
C LEU A 151 -12.72 12.07 -28.93
N ASN A 152 -11.86 12.68 -29.75
CA ASN A 152 -12.21 13.37 -30.98
C ASN A 152 -10.97 13.48 -31.88
N GLU A 153 -11.18 13.91 -33.12
CA GLU A 153 -10.11 14.09 -34.13
C GLU A 153 -9.37 15.44 -33.98
N TYR A 154 -9.92 16.38 -33.20
CA TYR A 154 -9.41 17.74 -33.10
C TYR A 154 -8.36 17.87 -32.01
N LYS A 155 -7.12 18.24 -32.38
CA LYS A 155 -6.05 18.49 -31.41
C LYS A 155 -6.34 19.63 -30.43
N SER A 156 -7.33 20.47 -30.71
CA SER A 156 -7.78 21.56 -29.82
C SER A 156 -8.51 21.08 -28.57
N GLU A 157 -8.98 19.83 -28.58
CA GLU A 157 -9.73 19.23 -27.47
C GLU A 157 -8.84 18.26 -26.68
N PRO A 158 -9.15 18.00 -25.40
CA PRO A 158 -8.34 17.15 -24.56
C PRO A 158 -8.51 15.67 -24.92
N GLN A 159 -7.47 14.90 -24.60
CA GLN A 159 -7.47 13.44 -24.66
C GLN A 159 -7.35 12.90 -23.23
N VAL A 160 -7.92 11.73 -22.96
CA VAL A 160 -7.79 11.12 -21.62
C VAL A 160 -6.54 10.26 -21.59
N ARG A 161 -5.75 10.36 -20.53
CA ARG A 161 -4.60 9.50 -20.28
C ARG A 161 -4.89 8.60 -19.09
N VAL A 162 -4.49 7.34 -19.18
CA VAL A 162 -4.67 6.33 -18.13
C VAL A 162 -3.38 5.56 -17.92
N LYS A 163 -2.91 5.45 -16.67
CA LYS A 163 -1.75 4.61 -16.30
C LYS A 163 -2.16 3.69 -15.14
N HIS A 164 -2.18 2.38 -15.40
CA HIS A 164 -2.40 1.39 -14.34
C HIS A 164 -1.24 1.41 -13.34
N LEU A 165 -1.56 1.42 -12.05
CA LEU A 165 -0.60 1.28 -10.97
C LEU A 165 -0.66 -0.13 -10.37
N SER A 166 -1.85 -0.70 -10.29
CA SER A 166 -2.10 -2.04 -9.77
C SER A 166 -3.44 -2.58 -10.30
N ALA A 167 -3.82 -3.80 -9.87
CA ALA A 167 -5.15 -4.34 -10.13
C ALA A 167 -6.30 -3.53 -9.47
N ARG A 168 -5.97 -2.61 -8.55
CA ARG A 168 -6.93 -1.83 -7.76
C ARG A 168 -6.90 -0.32 -8.06
N ALA A 169 -5.93 0.18 -8.82
CA ALA A 169 -5.77 1.63 -9.01
C ALA A 169 -5.18 1.97 -10.38
N ALA A 170 -5.67 3.06 -10.96
CA ALA A 170 -5.13 3.70 -12.15
C ALA A 170 -5.10 5.22 -11.97
N LEU A 171 -4.05 5.85 -12.48
CA LEU A 171 -3.98 7.31 -12.62
C LEU A 171 -4.70 7.73 -13.89
N MET A 172 -5.53 8.76 -13.80
CA MET A 172 -6.30 9.30 -14.91
C MET A 172 -6.22 10.82 -14.94
N ASP A 173 -6.00 11.39 -16.12
CA ASP A 173 -6.11 12.84 -16.33
C ASP A 173 -6.41 13.19 -17.80
N PHE A 174 -6.71 14.46 -18.04
CA PHE A 174 -6.66 15.03 -19.38
C PHE A 174 -5.23 15.42 -19.77
N ALA A 175 -4.83 15.03 -20.99
CA ALA A 175 -3.69 15.61 -21.68
C ALA A 175 -3.94 17.10 -21.96
N ALA A 176 -2.87 17.90 -21.96
CA ALA A 176 -2.98 19.30 -22.36
C ALA A 176 -3.43 19.37 -23.83
N PRO A 177 -4.50 20.10 -24.16
CA PRO A 177 -4.91 20.29 -25.55
C PRO A 177 -3.83 21.02 -26.33
N GLY A 178 -3.86 20.92 -27.65
CA GLY A 178 -2.92 21.60 -28.54
C GLY A 178 -3.05 23.13 -28.53
N ASN A 179 -4.15 23.66 -27.98
CA ASN A 179 -4.39 25.09 -27.84
C ASN A 179 -3.63 25.68 -26.65
N LEU A 180 -2.97 26.83 -26.86
CA LEU A 180 -2.23 27.54 -25.83
C LEU A 180 -3.19 28.39 -24.98
N GLU A 181 -3.59 27.90 -23.81
CA GLU A 181 -4.42 28.66 -22.85
C GLU A 181 -3.74 29.95 -22.35
N THR A 182 -2.42 29.93 -22.22
CA THR A 182 -1.67 31.11 -21.78
C THR A 182 -1.40 32.04 -22.96
N GLY A 183 -1.97 33.24 -22.97
CA GLY A 183 -1.72 34.25 -24.02
C GLY A 183 -0.24 34.65 -24.15
N ARG A 184 0.20 35.05 -25.36
CA ARG A 184 1.61 35.38 -25.66
C ARG A 184 2.21 36.43 -24.72
N GLY A 185 1.46 37.48 -24.40
CA GLY A 185 1.90 38.55 -23.49
C GLY A 185 2.14 38.08 -22.04
N MET A 186 1.33 37.12 -21.57
CA MET A 186 1.50 36.51 -20.24
C MET A 186 2.74 35.61 -20.19
N ARG A 187 2.98 34.81 -21.25
CA ARG A 187 4.17 33.96 -21.35
C ARG A 187 5.46 34.78 -21.37
N ASN A 188 5.48 35.91 -22.08
CA ASN A 188 6.63 36.82 -22.11
C ASN A 188 6.96 37.41 -20.73
N ARG A 189 5.99 37.41 -19.80
CA ARG A 189 6.16 37.83 -18.40
C ARG A 189 6.35 36.65 -17.44
N GLY A 190 6.58 35.45 -17.96
CA GLY A 190 6.80 34.23 -17.15
C GLY A 190 5.53 33.60 -16.56
N PHE A 191 4.33 34.13 -16.83
CA PHE A 191 3.09 33.55 -16.35
C PHE A 191 2.68 32.33 -17.18
N LYS A 192 2.08 31.33 -16.52
CA LYS A 192 1.54 30.12 -17.14
C LYS A 192 0.21 29.75 -16.50
N THR A 193 -0.84 29.61 -17.30
CA THR A 193 -2.12 29.04 -16.85
C THR A 193 -1.98 27.51 -16.78
N PRO A 194 -2.22 26.89 -15.61
CA PRO A 194 -2.23 25.43 -15.51
C PRO A 194 -3.41 24.86 -16.30
N HIS A 195 -3.14 23.82 -17.10
CA HIS A 195 -4.20 23.10 -17.81
C HIS A 195 -5.11 22.37 -16.82
N HIS A 196 -6.42 22.43 -17.06
CA HIS A 196 -7.38 21.59 -16.35
C HIS A 196 -7.11 20.10 -16.66
N ARG A 197 -6.84 19.33 -15.61
CA ARG A 197 -6.48 17.90 -15.71
C ARG A 197 -7.67 16.95 -15.54
N GLY A 198 -8.87 17.47 -15.32
CA GLY A 198 -10.06 16.67 -15.05
C GLY A 198 -10.11 16.14 -13.63
N TYR A 199 -11.30 15.68 -13.26
CA TYR A 199 -11.61 15.07 -11.98
C TYR A 199 -12.16 13.66 -12.25
N PHE A 200 -11.39 12.64 -11.90
CA PHE A 200 -11.69 11.24 -12.18
C PHE A 200 -11.75 10.47 -10.86
N LEU A 201 -12.85 9.76 -10.60
CA LEU A 201 -13.02 8.92 -9.42
C LEU A 201 -13.52 7.54 -9.84
N ASP A 202 -12.62 6.56 -9.72
CA ASP A 202 -12.95 5.16 -9.89
C ASP A 202 -13.45 4.58 -8.57
N VAL A 203 -14.74 4.21 -8.52
CA VAL A 203 -15.44 3.76 -7.30
C VAL A 203 -14.79 2.52 -6.71
N LYS A 204 -14.28 1.62 -7.55
CA LYS A 204 -13.56 0.41 -7.11
C LYS A 204 -12.27 0.78 -6.36
N THR A 205 -11.49 1.71 -6.89
CA THR A 205 -10.27 2.24 -6.27
C THR A 205 -10.60 2.96 -4.96
N PHE A 206 -11.64 3.79 -4.96
CA PHE A 206 -12.04 4.58 -3.80
C PHE A 206 -12.54 3.69 -2.66
N ALA A 207 -13.39 2.71 -2.95
CA ALA A 207 -13.85 1.71 -1.98
C ALA A 207 -12.69 0.93 -1.36
N ALA A 208 -11.73 0.51 -2.19
CA ALA A 208 -10.56 -0.22 -1.70
C ALA A 208 -9.72 0.64 -0.75
N SER A 209 -9.58 1.94 -1.03
CA SER A 209 -8.82 2.88 -0.20
C SER A 209 -9.45 3.10 1.18
N LEU A 210 -10.78 3.09 1.28
CA LEU A 210 -11.51 3.32 2.53
C LEU A 210 -11.72 2.06 3.38
N THR A 211 -11.62 0.88 2.77
CA THR A 211 -12.01 -0.38 3.43
C THR A 211 -10.89 -1.43 3.48
N SER A 212 -9.79 -1.21 2.75
CA SER A 212 -8.73 -2.20 2.48
C SER A 212 -9.23 -3.52 1.87
N ARG A 213 -10.36 -3.50 1.16
CA ARG A 213 -10.99 -4.66 0.52
C ARG A 213 -11.11 -4.47 -0.99
N SER A 214 -11.13 -5.58 -1.73
CA SER A 214 -11.42 -5.56 -3.16
C SER A 214 -12.87 -5.97 -3.39
N PHE A 215 -13.58 -5.24 -4.25
CA PHE A 215 -14.97 -5.50 -4.57
C PHE A 215 -15.19 -5.62 -6.09
N SER A 216 -16.13 -6.47 -6.47
CA SER A 216 -16.98 -6.27 -7.66
C SER A 216 -18.11 -5.29 -7.32
N LEU A 217 -18.73 -4.66 -8.32
CA LEU A 217 -19.83 -3.72 -8.07
C LEU A 217 -20.94 -4.36 -7.22
N GLY A 218 -21.35 -5.59 -7.53
CA GLY A 218 -22.39 -6.29 -6.77
C GLY A 218 -21.98 -6.63 -5.34
N SER A 219 -20.73 -7.04 -5.10
CA SER A 219 -20.25 -7.24 -3.72
C SER A 219 -20.16 -5.92 -2.93
N LEU A 220 -19.90 -4.79 -3.61
CA LEU A 220 -19.87 -3.47 -2.99
C LEU A 220 -21.28 -2.98 -2.65
N CYS A 221 -22.26 -3.16 -3.54
CA CYS A 221 -23.67 -2.86 -3.30
C CYS A 221 -24.19 -3.59 -2.05
N LYS A 222 -23.87 -4.88 -1.92
CA LYS A 222 -24.22 -5.70 -0.75
C LYS A 222 -23.52 -5.19 0.51
N TYR A 223 -22.23 -4.87 0.42
CA TYR A 223 -21.44 -4.36 1.54
C TYR A 223 -21.93 -3.00 2.06
N LEU A 224 -22.26 -2.06 1.15
CA LEU A 224 -22.73 -0.72 1.49
C LEU A 224 -24.24 -0.64 1.74
N GLY A 225 -24.99 -1.70 1.43
CA GLY A 225 -26.45 -1.72 1.48
C GLY A 225 -27.07 -0.63 0.60
N THR A 226 -26.65 -0.54 -0.66
CA THR A 226 -27.25 0.38 -1.66
C THR A 226 -28.71 0.01 -1.94
N THR A 227 -29.50 0.98 -2.39
CA THR A 227 -30.91 0.76 -2.73
C THR A 227 -31.01 -0.15 -3.93
N THR A 228 -30.26 0.17 -4.98
CA THR A 228 -30.08 -0.71 -6.12
C THR A 228 -29.04 -1.77 -5.78
N GLN A 229 -29.45 -3.02 -5.85
CA GLN A 229 -28.56 -4.18 -5.73
C GLN A 229 -28.28 -4.70 -7.13
N LYS A 230 -27.00 -4.87 -7.48
CA LYS A 230 -26.63 -5.53 -8.72
C LYS A 230 -27.04 -7.00 -8.65
N LEU A 231 -27.92 -7.41 -9.56
CA LEU A 231 -28.28 -8.80 -9.76
C LEU A 231 -27.18 -9.51 -10.55
N ASP A 232 -26.88 -10.76 -10.23
CA ASP A 232 -25.96 -11.57 -11.03
C ASP A 232 -26.72 -12.00 -12.31
N THR A 233 -26.18 -11.67 -13.48
CA THR A 233 -26.71 -12.14 -14.77
C THR A 233 -25.73 -13.14 -15.38
N ASP A 234 -26.24 -14.30 -15.81
CA ASP A 234 -25.42 -15.34 -16.48
C ASP A 234 -25.18 -15.01 -17.97
N GLU A 235 -25.70 -13.88 -18.46
CA GLU A 235 -25.81 -13.52 -19.88
C GLU A 235 -25.02 -12.26 -20.27
N HIS A 236 -23.81 -12.07 -19.73
CA HIS A 236 -22.95 -11.01 -20.25
C HIS A 236 -22.68 -11.25 -21.75
N GLY A 237 -22.99 -10.25 -22.59
CA GLY A 237 -22.93 -10.35 -24.04
C GLY A 237 -24.04 -11.18 -24.71
N GLY A 238 -25.16 -11.44 -24.02
CA GLY A 238 -26.38 -12.03 -24.57
C GLY A 238 -27.13 -11.12 -25.56
N ALA A 239 -28.36 -11.46 -25.98
CA ALA A 239 -29.15 -10.58 -26.85
C ALA A 239 -29.46 -9.24 -26.16
N ILE A 240 -29.61 -8.14 -26.92
CA ILE A 240 -30.14 -6.90 -26.32
C ILE A 240 -31.63 -7.10 -26.10
N THR A 241 -32.02 -7.16 -24.82
CA THR A 241 -33.41 -7.25 -24.38
C THR A 241 -33.72 -6.11 -23.41
N PRO A 242 -35.01 -5.82 -23.13
CA PRO A 242 -35.38 -4.87 -22.10
C PRO A 242 -34.76 -5.17 -20.72
N GLU A 243 -34.63 -6.45 -20.34
CA GLU A 243 -33.99 -6.87 -19.09
C GLU A 243 -32.48 -6.57 -19.08
N TYR A 244 -31.80 -6.77 -20.22
CA TYR A 244 -30.39 -6.43 -20.38
C TYR A 244 -30.15 -4.92 -20.24
N LEU A 245 -31.01 -4.11 -20.86
CA LEU A 245 -30.92 -2.64 -20.80
C LEU A 245 -31.26 -2.10 -19.40
N GLU A 246 -32.25 -2.68 -18.72
CA GLU A 246 -32.56 -2.34 -17.33
C GLU A 246 -31.41 -2.72 -16.38
N TYR A 247 -30.75 -3.86 -16.61
CA TYR A 247 -29.54 -4.24 -15.88
C TYR A 247 -28.40 -3.23 -16.07
N ALA A 248 -28.10 -2.84 -17.32
CA ALA A 248 -27.05 -1.87 -17.63
C ALA A 248 -27.35 -0.48 -17.00
N ARG A 249 -28.62 -0.06 -17.03
CA ARG A 249 -29.09 1.14 -16.35
C ARG A 249 -28.95 1.04 -14.82
N ALA A 250 -29.31 -0.10 -14.24
CA ALA A 250 -29.16 -0.36 -12.81
C ALA A 250 -27.69 -0.33 -12.36
N ASP A 251 -26.74 -0.76 -13.20
CA ASP A 251 -25.31 -0.70 -12.90
C ASP A 251 -24.78 0.75 -12.78
N VAL A 252 -25.22 1.65 -13.66
CA VAL A 252 -24.89 3.09 -13.56
C VAL A 252 -25.48 3.70 -12.29
N GLN A 253 -26.74 3.38 -11.98
CA GLN A 253 -27.40 3.83 -10.77
C GLN A 253 -26.72 3.29 -9.50
N ALA A 254 -26.40 2.00 -9.47
CA ALA A 254 -25.70 1.34 -8.38
C ALA A 254 -24.28 1.91 -8.17
N THR A 255 -23.58 2.24 -9.25
CA THR A 255 -22.27 2.91 -9.20
C THR A 255 -22.38 4.29 -8.55
N TRP A 256 -23.40 5.09 -8.92
CA TRP A 256 -23.68 6.37 -8.27
C TRP A 256 -23.97 6.21 -6.78
N GLU A 257 -24.84 5.26 -6.40
CA GLU A 257 -25.20 5.04 -4.99
C GLU A 257 -24.01 4.55 -4.15
N CYS A 258 -23.15 3.71 -4.73
CA CYS A 258 -21.89 3.33 -4.09
C CYS A 258 -20.99 4.55 -3.88
N TYR A 259 -20.82 5.38 -4.90
CA TYR A 259 -20.05 6.62 -4.80
C TYR A 259 -20.61 7.53 -3.70
N GLU A 260 -21.92 7.79 -3.66
CA GLU A 260 -22.54 8.68 -2.69
C GLU A 260 -22.31 8.20 -1.25
N LYS A 261 -22.43 6.89 -0.99
CA LYS A 261 -22.16 6.30 0.32
C LYS A 261 -20.69 6.38 0.71
N LEU A 262 -19.77 6.10 -0.22
CA LEU A 262 -18.33 6.19 0.02
C LEU A 262 -17.87 7.64 0.21
N GLN A 263 -18.45 8.57 -0.55
CA GLN A 263 -18.17 9.99 -0.42
C GLN A 263 -18.59 10.48 0.97
N LYS A 264 -19.76 10.08 1.46
CA LYS A 264 -20.18 10.39 2.84
C LYS A 264 -19.20 9.85 3.88
N GLN A 265 -18.77 8.59 3.74
CA GLN A 265 -17.75 8.01 4.63
C GLN A 265 -16.42 8.78 4.55
N TYR A 266 -16.05 9.27 3.37
CA TYR A 266 -14.84 10.08 3.20
C TYR A 266 -14.98 11.49 3.80
N ASP A 267 -16.14 12.13 3.63
CA ASP A 267 -16.45 13.43 4.20
C ASP A 267 -16.33 13.39 5.73
N ASP A 268 -16.73 12.27 6.36
CA ASP A 268 -16.57 12.06 7.80
C ASP A 268 -15.10 12.17 8.23
N HIS A 269 -14.10 11.89 7.37
CA HIS A 269 -12.69 12.08 7.73
C HIS A 269 -12.30 13.55 7.96
N GLY A 270 -13.05 14.51 7.40
CA GLY A 270 -12.75 15.94 7.50
C GLY A 270 -11.46 16.39 6.81
N LEU A 271 -11.04 15.68 5.75
CA LEU A 271 -9.79 15.92 5.04
C LEU A 271 -9.91 17.02 3.99
N GLU A 272 -8.92 17.92 3.91
CA GLU A 272 -8.83 18.93 2.83
C GLU A 272 -8.53 18.34 1.44
N THR A 273 -7.99 17.11 1.40
CA THR A 273 -7.63 16.46 0.14
C THR A 273 -8.92 15.98 -0.54
N ALA A 274 -9.16 16.35 -1.79
CA ALA A 274 -10.36 15.94 -2.50
C ALA A 274 -10.39 14.41 -2.77
N SER A 275 -11.58 13.82 -2.77
CA SER A 275 -11.77 12.36 -2.90
C SER A 275 -11.20 11.77 -4.20
N HIS A 276 -11.22 12.51 -5.31
CA HIS A 276 -10.61 12.08 -6.59
C HIS A 276 -9.08 11.98 -6.54
N ARG A 277 -8.43 12.43 -5.46
CA ARG A 277 -6.99 12.25 -5.21
C ARG A 277 -6.69 11.02 -4.36
N ILE A 278 -7.70 10.33 -3.83
CA ILE A 278 -7.53 9.16 -2.97
C ILE A 278 -7.49 7.91 -3.83
N LEU A 279 -6.29 7.33 -3.95
CA LEU A 279 -6.02 6.16 -4.80
C LEU A 279 -5.57 4.92 -4.01
N SER A 280 -5.34 5.09 -2.71
CA SER A 280 -4.89 4.05 -1.79
C SER A 280 -5.06 4.50 -0.34
N GLU A 281 -4.93 3.56 0.59
CA GLU A 281 -4.78 3.82 2.02
C GLU A 281 -3.65 4.81 2.30
N ALA A 282 -2.52 4.67 1.60
CA ALA A 282 -1.38 5.59 1.69
C ALA A 282 -1.75 7.03 1.30
N SER A 283 -2.72 7.23 0.40
CA SER A 283 -3.19 8.57 0.03
C SER A 283 -3.95 9.23 1.19
N ILE A 284 -4.74 8.45 1.94
CA ILE A 284 -5.43 8.91 3.16
C ILE A 284 -4.41 9.25 4.24
N GLY A 285 -3.43 8.37 4.49
CA GLY A 285 -2.37 8.63 5.46
C GLY A 285 -1.58 9.91 5.16
N LYS A 286 -1.20 10.11 3.90
CA LYS A 286 -0.52 11.34 3.45
C LYS A 286 -1.39 12.60 3.58
N ALA A 287 -2.71 12.48 3.40
CA ALA A 287 -3.64 13.58 3.60
C ALA A 287 -3.70 14.00 5.08
N TYR A 288 -3.69 13.05 6.01
CA TYR A 288 -3.60 13.34 7.45
C TYR A 288 -2.29 14.03 7.83
N LEU A 289 -1.13 13.53 7.36
CA LEU A 289 0.15 14.20 7.60
C LEU A 289 0.17 15.63 7.02
N LYS A 290 -0.46 15.82 5.86
CA LYS A 290 -0.59 17.15 5.22
C LYS A 290 -1.41 18.10 6.10
N GLN A 291 -2.52 17.62 6.66
CA GLN A 291 -3.42 18.40 7.51
C GLN A 291 -2.82 18.70 8.89
N MET A 292 -1.99 17.80 9.43
CA MET A 292 -1.12 18.07 10.59
C MET A 292 -0.01 19.09 10.28
N ASN A 293 0.09 19.55 9.04
CA ASN A 293 1.10 20.46 8.53
C ASN A 293 2.56 19.95 8.68
N ILE A 294 2.74 18.63 8.67
CA ILE A 294 4.07 18.02 8.70
C ILE A 294 4.78 18.30 7.38
N GLN A 295 5.93 18.95 7.47
CA GLN A 295 6.83 19.14 6.34
C GLN A 295 7.69 17.89 6.15
N PRO A 296 7.75 17.33 4.92
CA PRO A 296 8.63 16.20 4.65
C PRO A 296 10.12 16.52 4.79
N LEU A 297 10.94 15.49 5.03
CA LEU A 297 12.40 15.60 5.15
C LEU A 297 13.04 16.42 4.01
N LEU A 298 12.78 16.05 2.76
CA LEU A 298 13.35 16.72 1.58
C LEU A 298 12.72 18.08 1.26
N ALA A 299 11.68 18.49 1.99
CA ALA A 299 11.18 19.86 1.96
C ALA A 299 11.95 20.76 2.94
N ASN A 300 12.27 20.25 4.14
CA ASN A 300 13.06 20.96 5.15
C ASN A 300 14.56 20.97 4.82
N LEU A 301 15.07 19.84 4.33
CA LEU A 301 16.48 19.61 3.99
C LEU A 301 16.61 19.20 2.51
N PRO A 302 16.35 20.12 1.56
CA PRO A 302 16.44 19.80 0.13
C PRO A 302 17.84 19.35 -0.30
N ASP A 303 18.88 19.79 0.41
CA ASP A 303 20.30 19.50 0.14
C ASP A 303 20.88 18.45 1.09
N PHE A 304 20.03 17.64 1.76
CA PHE A 304 20.50 16.55 2.62
C PHE A 304 21.50 15.64 1.89
N PRO A 305 22.65 15.25 2.48
CA PRO A 305 23.71 14.58 1.73
C PRO A 305 23.26 13.24 1.11
N ARG A 306 23.39 13.11 -0.21
CA ARG A 306 22.93 11.93 -0.95
C ARG A 306 23.80 10.71 -0.72
N GLU A 307 25.07 10.92 -0.38
CA GLU A 307 25.96 9.85 0.05
C GLU A 307 25.39 9.11 1.27
N ILE A 308 24.72 9.83 2.18
CA ILE A 308 24.07 9.23 3.36
C ILE A 308 22.84 8.42 2.94
N PHE A 309 22.06 8.88 1.95
CA PHE A 309 20.98 8.06 1.39
C PHE A 309 21.51 6.78 0.75
N GLY A 310 22.65 6.81 0.06
CA GLY A 310 23.31 5.62 -0.46
C GLY A 310 23.59 4.60 0.65
N LYS A 311 24.22 5.04 1.74
CA LYS A 311 24.49 4.20 2.93
C LYS A 311 23.21 3.66 3.57
N ILE A 312 22.19 4.49 3.77
CA ILE A 312 20.88 4.09 4.33
C ILE A 312 20.20 3.05 3.45
N MET A 313 20.11 3.29 2.14
CA MET A 313 19.43 2.40 1.21
C MET A 313 20.17 1.06 1.09
N CYS A 314 21.50 1.04 1.23
CA CYS A 314 22.26 -0.20 1.28
C CYS A 314 21.88 -1.09 2.47
N ALA A 315 21.61 -0.48 3.63
CA ALA A 315 21.13 -1.17 4.83
C ALA A 315 19.64 -1.55 4.77
N TYR A 316 18.91 -1.15 3.74
CA TYR A 316 17.46 -1.38 3.64
C TYR A 316 17.09 -2.79 3.15
N TYR A 317 16.41 -3.51 4.03
CA TYR A 317 15.77 -4.81 3.78
C TYR A 317 14.34 -4.79 4.31
N GLY A 318 13.42 -5.52 3.67
CA GLY A 318 12.04 -5.64 4.12
C GLY A 318 11.89 -6.51 5.38
N GLY A 319 10.65 -6.89 5.71
CA GLY A 319 10.38 -7.84 6.80
C GLY A 319 11.05 -9.20 6.58
N ARG A 320 11.34 -9.91 7.68
CA ARG A 320 11.85 -11.29 7.65
C ARG A 320 10.69 -12.24 7.31
N ALA A 321 10.91 -13.16 6.37
CA ALA A 321 9.95 -14.22 6.07
C ALA A 321 10.70 -15.52 5.72
N GLU A 322 10.49 -16.55 6.53
CA GLU A 322 11.33 -17.75 6.51
C GLU A 322 10.51 -18.99 6.89
N VAL A 323 10.93 -20.17 6.41
CA VAL A 323 10.43 -21.48 6.85
C VAL A 323 11.60 -22.30 7.35
N ARG A 324 11.56 -22.72 8.61
CA ARG A 324 12.55 -23.59 9.25
C ARG A 324 12.16 -25.06 9.18
N ILE A 325 10.89 -25.37 9.44
CA ILE A 325 10.35 -26.74 9.29
C ILE A 325 9.52 -26.80 8.02
N SER A 326 10.10 -27.34 6.94
CA SER A 326 9.46 -27.42 5.63
C SER A 326 8.89 -28.81 5.36
N ARG A 327 7.70 -28.86 4.76
CA ARG A 327 7.01 -30.07 4.26
C ARG A 327 6.68 -31.13 5.30
N THR A 328 6.73 -30.76 6.58
CA THR A 328 6.35 -31.62 7.70
C THR A 328 5.16 -31.00 8.42
N PRO A 329 4.02 -31.73 8.56
CA PRO A 329 2.94 -31.35 9.45
C PRO A 329 3.42 -31.21 10.90
N THR A 330 3.31 -30.01 11.46
CA THR A 330 3.81 -29.73 12.81
C THR A 330 2.74 -29.04 13.63
N GLN A 331 2.55 -29.45 14.89
CA GLN A 331 1.66 -28.73 15.80
C GLN A 331 2.33 -27.40 16.17
N VAL A 332 1.56 -26.31 16.11
CA VAL A 332 2.05 -24.96 16.32
C VAL A 332 1.20 -24.17 17.30
N LEU A 333 1.81 -23.13 17.85
CA LEU A 333 1.17 -21.99 18.48
C LEU A 333 1.48 -20.77 17.61
N TYR A 334 0.46 -20.22 16.96
CA TYR A 334 0.60 -19.14 15.99
C TYR A 334 0.45 -17.78 16.68
N CYS A 335 1.50 -16.98 16.66
CA CYS A 335 1.53 -15.67 17.32
C CYS A 335 1.82 -14.56 16.31
N ASP A 336 1.31 -13.36 16.61
CA ASP A 336 1.48 -12.15 15.80
C ASP A 336 1.75 -10.94 16.70
N PHE A 337 2.62 -10.05 16.26
CA PHE A 337 2.92 -8.82 16.96
C PHE A 337 1.88 -7.74 16.67
N LYS A 338 1.19 -7.28 17.72
CA LYS A 338 0.26 -6.16 17.68
C LYS A 338 0.94 -4.91 17.12
N SER A 339 0.61 -4.56 15.88
CA SER A 339 1.06 -3.32 15.23
C SER A 339 2.60 -3.17 15.24
N MET A 340 3.32 -4.23 14.86
CA MET A 340 4.78 -4.34 14.87
C MET A 340 5.52 -3.06 14.48
N TYR A 341 5.20 -2.46 13.32
CA TYR A 341 5.90 -1.26 12.83
C TYR A 341 5.65 -0.01 13.70
N PRO A 342 4.40 0.37 14.04
CA PRO A 342 4.15 1.35 15.09
C PRO A 342 4.86 1.06 16.42
N THR A 343 4.90 -0.20 16.87
CA THR A 343 5.54 -0.57 18.14
C THR A 343 7.04 -0.27 18.12
N VAL A 344 7.78 -0.78 17.13
CA VAL A 344 9.23 -0.54 17.05
C VAL A 344 9.55 0.93 16.78
N SER A 345 8.70 1.64 16.04
CA SER A 345 8.80 3.09 15.85
C SER A 345 8.74 3.82 17.18
N ALA A 346 7.78 3.47 18.04
CA ALA A 346 7.61 4.07 19.36
C ALA A 346 8.80 3.76 20.30
N LEU A 347 9.23 2.50 20.35
CA LEU A 347 10.37 2.06 21.17
C LEU A 347 11.67 2.79 20.80
N MET A 348 11.89 3.00 19.50
CA MET A 348 13.04 3.75 18.99
C MET A 348 12.84 5.28 19.04
N GLY A 349 11.63 5.77 19.34
CA GLY A 349 11.30 7.19 19.38
C GLY A 349 11.28 7.87 18.00
N LEU A 350 10.93 7.14 16.93
CA LEU A 350 11.12 7.60 15.56
C LEU A 350 10.14 8.69 15.10
N TRP A 351 9.01 8.88 15.79
CA TRP A 351 8.09 9.99 15.50
C TRP A 351 8.80 11.36 15.57
N SER A 352 9.76 11.51 16.48
CA SER A 352 10.58 12.72 16.60
C SER A 352 11.28 13.12 15.29
N PHE A 353 11.70 12.15 14.46
CA PHE A 353 12.29 12.44 13.14
C PHE A 353 11.23 12.86 12.10
N VAL A 354 9.99 12.39 12.23
CA VAL A 354 8.88 12.78 11.33
C VAL A 354 8.57 14.27 11.50
N VAL A 355 8.61 14.76 12.73
CA VAL A 355 8.26 16.14 13.09
C VAL A 355 9.46 17.06 13.26
N ALA A 356 10.69 16.59 13.06
CA ALA A 356 11.88 17.42 13.18
C ALA A 356 12.07 18.35 11.97
N GLU A 357 12.64 19.52 12.22
CA GLU A 357 13.11 20.46 11.18
C GLU A 357 14.42 20.01 10.55
N ASN A 358 15.27 19.33 11.34
CA ASN A 358 16.55 18.82 10.90
C ASN A 358 16.90 17.51 11.61
N LEU A 359 18.05 16.92 11.27
CA LEU A 359 18.62 15.78 11.99
C LEU A 359 20.14 15.92 12.03
N SER A 360 20.77 15.34 13.05
CA SER A 360 22.23 15.27 13.17
C SER A 360 22.73 13.84 13.02
N ILE A 361 23.97 13.70 12.56
CA ILE A 361 24.66 12.42 12.37
C ILE A 361 25.99 12.52 13.07
N THR A 362 26.28 11.55 13.95
CA THR A 362 27.51 11.52 14.74
C THR A 362 28.22 10.19 14.52
N ASP A 363 29.54 10.23 14.38
CA ASP A 363 30.37 9.02 14.43
C ASP A 363 30.38 8.48 15.86
N THR A 364 29.87 7.26 16.02
CA THR A 364 29.73 6.57 17.31
C THR A 364 30.38 5.20 17.27
N THR A 365 31.39 5.00 16.41
CA THR A 365 31.97 3.68 16.10
C THR A 365 32.41 2.92 17.35
N SER A 366 33.23 3.54 18.21
CA SER A 366 33.72 2.91 19.45
C SER A 366 32.60 2.67 20.48
N GLU A 367 31.68 3.63 20.65
CA GLU A 367 30.55 3.49 21.57
C GLU A 367 29.59 2.37 21.13
N THR A 368 29.31 2.31 19.83
CA THR A 368 28.42 1.31 19.22
C THR A 368 29.04 -0.08 19.32
N GLN A 369 30.35 -0.24 19.11
CA GLN A 369 31.03 -1.51 19.35
C GLN A 369 30.99 -1.91 20.82
N ALA A 370 31.23 -0.98 21.75
CA ALA A 370 31.15 -1.28 23.19
C ALA A 370 29.74 -1.75 23.58
N PHE A 371 28.69 -1.06 23.11
CA PHE A 371 27.32 -1.50 23.29
C PHE A 371 27.07 -2.89 22.69
N LEU A 372 27.47 -3.11 21.44
CA LEU A 372 27.25 -4.40 20.78
C LEU A 372 28.01 -5.54 21.46
N ASN A 373 29.18 -5.29 22.07
CA ASN A 373 29.91 -6.28 22.86
C ASN A 373 29.15 -6.68 24.14
N GLU A 374 28.47 -5.75 24.78
CA GLU A 374 27.85 -5.95 26.10
C GLU A 374 26.38 -6.39 26.01
N VAL A 375 25.62 -5.90 25.03
CA VAL A 375 24.17 -6.08 24.96
C VAL A 375 23.75 -7.55 25.01
N CYS A 376 22.82 -7.88 25.90
CA CYS A 376 22.26 -9.23 26.06
C CYS A 376 20.72 -9.24 25.82
N LEU A 377 20.13 -10.42 25.95
CA LEU A 377 18.69 -10.62 25.74
C LEU A 377 17.86 -9.76 26.71
N GLU A 378 18.26 -9.70 27.98
CA GLU A 378 17.58 -8.96 29.05
C GLU A 378 17.59 -7.44 28.81
N ASP A 379 18.62 -6.92 28.15
CA ASP A 379 18.67 -5.50 27.79
C ASP A 379 17.66 -5.14 26.70
N MET A 380 17.35 -6.09 25.82
CA MET A 380 16.35 -5.91 24.76
C MET A 380 14.91 -5.94 25.27
N GLN A 381 14.68 -6.45 26.48
CA GLN A 381 13.39 -6.37 27.15
C GLN A 381 13.10 -4.96 27.72
N LYS A 382 14.08 -4.06 27.71
CA LYS A 382 13.95 -2.70 28.28
C LYS A 382 13.67 -1.68 27.18
N PRO A 383 12.56 -0.93 27.22
CA PRO A 383 12.21 0.04 26.17
C PRO A 383 13.28 1.09 25.88
N HIS A 384 13.99 1.58 26.90
CA HIS A 384 15.00 2.62 26.73
C HIS A 384 16.21 2.17 25.89
N THR A 385 16.50 0.87 25.83
CA THR A 385 17.62 0.34 25.05
C THR A 385 17.38 0.52 23.54
N TRP A 386 16.13 0.47 23.09
CA TRP A 386 15.76 0.54 21.68
C TRP A 386 16.13 1.88 21.04
N LYS A 387 16.16 2.97 21.81
CA LYS A 387 16.64 4.28 21.32
C LYS A 387 18.11 4.26 20.90
N ARG A 388 18.92 3.33 21.41
CA ARG A 388 20.32 3.14 20.97
C ARG A 388 20.43 2.51 19.59
N LEU A 389 19.34 1.92 19.07
CA LEU A 389 19.31 1.27 17.76
C LEU A 389 19.13 2.24 16.57
N ARG A 390 19.09 3.56 16.82
CA ARG A 390 19.02 4.62 15.79
C ARG A 390 20.37 4.82 15.08
N THR A 391 21.01 3.71 14.71
CA THR A 391 22.40 3.67 14.25
C THR A 391 22.52 2.73 13.06
N LEU A 392 23.25 3.19 12.04
CA LEU A 392 23.73 2.34 10.96
C LEU A 392 25.19 2.00 11.19
N VAL A 393 25.55 0.75 10.92
CA VAL A 393 26.91 0.23 11.10
C VAL A 393 27.41 -0.36 9.80
N ARG A 394 28.67 -0.11 9.49
CA ARG A 394 29.40 -0.80 8.44
C ARG A 394 30.26 -1.87 9.08
N ILE A 395 30.08 -3.12 8.66
CA ILE A 395 30.79 -4.27 9.22
C ILE A 395 31.50 -5.04 8.12
N ARG A 396 32.66 -5.62 8.45
CA ARG A 396 33.26 -6.71 7.68
C ARG A 396 32.68 -8.01 8.18
N THR A 397 32.00 -8.72 7.29
CA THR A 397 31.25 -9.90 7.69
C THR A 397 32.18 -11.11 7.73
N ASP A 398 32.09 -11.86 8.81
CA ASP A 398 32.84 -13.09 9.02
C ASP A 398 31.88 -14.12 9.61
N ASN A 399 31.20 -14.87 8.75
CA ASN A 399 30.18 -15.86 9.14
C ASN A 399 29.04 -15.28 10.00
N ASP A 400 28.75 -13.98 9.85
CA ASP A 400 27.68 -13.28 10.58
C ASP A 400 26.31 -13.58 9.97
N LEU A 401 25.28 -13.67 10.81
CA LEU A 401 23.90 -13.97 10.38
C LEU A 401 23.15 -12.66 10.05
N LEU A 402 23.04 -12.34 8.75
CA LEU A 402 22.57 -11.03 8.29
C LEU A 402 21.57 -11.16 7.13
N PRO A 403 20.65 -10.18 6.98
CA PRO A 403 19.77 -10.16 5.83
C PRO A 403 20.59 -9.84 4.57
N VAL A 404 20.40 -10.63 3.52
CA VAL A 404 21.01 -10.37 2.22
C VAL A 404 19.97 -10.51 1.12
N ARG A 405 20.24 -9.84 0.01
CA ARG A 405 19.43 -9.92 -1.19
C ARG A 405 20.23 -10.61 -2.28
N ALA A 406 19.69 -11.72 -2.77
CA ALA A 406 20.34 -12.56 -3.75
C ALA A 406 19.32 -13.27 -4.66
N LYS A 407 19.80 -13.88 -5.74
CA LYS A 407 18.97 -14.65 -6.68
C LYS A 407 18.96 -16.13 -6.33
N TYR A 408 18.28 -16.52 -5.26
CA TYR A 408 18.19 -17.93 -4.83
C TYR A 408 17.59 -18.84 -5.90
N ASN A 409 16.65 -18.33 -6.71
CA ASN A 409 16.06 -19.04 -7.85
C ASN A 409 16.75 -18.76 -9.20
N GLY A 410 17.91 -18.08 -9.18
CA GLY A 410 18.64 -17.63 -10.37
C GLY A 410 18.03 -16.45 -11.14
N ASN A 411 16.79 -16.04 -10.84
CA ASN A 411 16.03 -15.08 -11.66
C ASN A 411 15.72 -13.77 -10.94
N THR A 412 15.23 -13.84 -9.70
CA THR A 412 14.69 -12.70 -8.97
C THR A 412 15.45 -12.47 -7.68
N ASN A 413 15.77 -11.20 -7.40
CA ASN A 413 16.36 -10.80 -6.14
C ASN A 413 15.33 -10.96 -5.02
N THR A 414 15.56 -11.88 -4.09
CA THR A 414 14.77 -12.06 -2.88
C THR A 414 15.66 -11.89 -1.65
N ILE A 415 15.04 -11.63 -0.49
CA ILE A 415 15.76 -11.41 0.76
C ILE A 415 15.75 -12.71 1.56
N GLY A 416 16.89 -13.07 2.15
CA GLY A 416 17.00 -14.17 3.10
C GLY A 416 17.96 -13.80 4.24
N LEU A 417 17.79 -14.42 5.40
CA LEU A 417 18.73 -14.33 6.52
C LEU A 417 19.80 -15.42 6.35
N ASN A 418 21.08 -15.05 6.22
CA ASN A 418 22.15 -15.98 5.87
C ASN A 418 23.40 -15.74 6.70
N HIS A 419 24.16 -16.80 6.96
CA HIS A 419 25.55 -16.68 7.36
C HIS A 419 26.39 -16.19 6.19
N ILE A 420 27.08 -15.06 6.37
CA ILE A 420 27.88 -14.44 5.31
C ILE A 420 29.28 -14.09 5.77
N SER A 421 30.26 -14.34 4.90
CA SER A 421 31.61 -13.82 5.00
C SER A 421 31.92 -13.01 3.75
N ASN A 422 32.38 -11.78 3.91
CA ASN A 422 32.72 -10.90 2.80
C ASN A 422 33.84 -9.94 3.22
N ASP A 423 34.89 -9.89 2.40
CA ASP A 423 36.00 -8.96 2.59
C ASP A 423 35.56 -7.50 2.38
N GLN A 424 34.51 -7.27 1.57
CA GLN A 424 33.95 -5.95 1.36
C GLN A 424 32.98 -5.58 2.49
N PRO A 425 33.24 -4.49 3.25
CA PRO A 425 32.34 -4.05 4.29
C PRO A 425 30.98 -3.59 3.74
N LEU A 426 29.90 -3.94 4.42
CA LEU A 426 28.53 -3.57 4.04
C LEU A 426 27.80 -2.86 5.19
N TRP A 427 26.81 -2.03 4.83
CA TRP A 427 25.99 -1.29 5.78
C TRP A 427 24.77 -2.11 6.23
N TYR A 428 24.52 -2.10 7.53
CA TYR A 428 23.38 -2.72 8.19
C TYR A 428 22.81 -1.80 9.27
N THR A 429 21.59 -2.10 9.73
CA THR A 429 21.11 -1.49 10.97
C THR A 429 21.83 -2.12 12.16
N LEU A 430 22.04 -1.35 13.24
CA LEU A 430 22.55 -1.93 14.48
C LEU A 430 21.63 -3.05 15.01
N ALA A 431 20.31 -2.94 14.78
CA ALA A 431 19.36 -3.99 15.12
C ALA A 431 19.68 -5.33 14.41
N ASP A 432 20.07 -5.32 13.14
CA ASP A 432 20.50 -6.55 12.43
C ASP A 432 21.77 -7.16 13.03
N CYS A 433 22.70 -6.34 13.53
CA CYS A 433 23.89 -6.84 14.21
C CYS A 433 23.57 -7.43 15.59
N VAL A 434 22.59 -6.86 16.31
CA VAL A 434 22.06 -7.45 17.56
C VAL A 434 21.38 -8.78 17.25
N VAL A 435 20.62 -8.90 16.16
CA VAL A 435 20.06 -10.19 15.68
C VAL A 435 21.17 -11.22 15.50
N SER A 436 22.22 -10.88 14.73
CA SER A 436 23.36 -11.78 14.51
C SER A 436 23.97 -12.24 15.84
N LYS A 437 24.20 -11.30 16.77
CA LYS A 437 24.78 -11.62 18.08
C LYS A 437 23.91 -12.56 18.90
N LEU A 438 22.61 -12.26 19.04
CA LEU A 438 21.73 -13.04 19.90
C LEU A 438 21.49 -14.45 19.36
N LEU A 439 21.43 -14.63 18.03
CA LEU A 439 21.18 -15.94 17.42
C LEU A 439 22.44 -16.79 17.22
N THR A 440 23.62 -16.17 17.13
CA THR A 440 24.88 -16.91 16.87
C THR A 440 25.83 -16.95 18.06
N GLY A 441 25.65 -16.07 19.05
CA GLY A 441 26.60 -15.84 20.13
C GLY A 441 27.86 -15.07 19.72
N LYS A 442 28.09 -14.84 18.42
CA LYS A 442 29.24 -14.09 17.90
C LYS A 442 28.91 -12.60 17.83
N THR A 443 29.82 -11.76 18.31
CA THR A 443 29.69 -10.30 18.16
C THR A 443 30.30 -9.82 16.83
N PRO A 444 29.53 -9.18 15.94
CA PRO A 444 30.07 -8.56 14.72
C PRO A 444 31.09 -7.46 15.01
N ILE A 445 32.04 -7.27 14.09
CA ILE A 445 33.07 -6.22 14.16
C ILE A 445 32.65 -5.02 13.31
N ILE A 446 32.56 -3.86 13.95
CA ILE A 446 32.15 -2.59 13.35
C ILE A 446 33.37 -1.81 12.88
N ASP A 447 33.40 -1.49 11.58
CA ASP A 447 34.40 -0.62 10.97
C ASP A 447 34.01 0.86 11.08
N GLU A 448 32.71 1.17 11.00
CA GLU A 448 32.16 2.54 11.05
C GLU A 448 30.73 2.50 11.62
N ALA A 449 30.36 3.44 12.48
CA ALA A 449 28.98 3.62 12.95
C ALA A 449 28.54 5.08 12.85
N MET A 450 27.29 5.27 12.41
CA MET A 450 26.64 6.57 12.31
C MET A 450 25.34 6.53 13.13
N THR A 451 25.31 7.26 14.25
CA THR A 451 24.08 7.45 15.04
C THR A 451 23.35 8.69 14.57
N PHE A 452 22.03 8.58 14.44
CA PHE A 452 21.14 9.65 14.01
C PHE A 452 20.34 10.19 15.18
N GLU A 453 20.24 11.51 15.30
CA GLU A 453 19.40 12.17 16.31
C GLU A 453 18.48 13.20 15.64
N PRO A 454 17.20 13.28 16.06
CA PRO A 454 16.27 14.28 15.56
C PRO A 454 16.68 15.68 16.05
N GLY A 455 16.47 16.68 15.22
CA GLY A 455 16.61 18.08 15.60
C GLY A 455 15.38 18.63 16.31
N ASP A 456 15.27 19.96 16.29
CA ASP A 456 14.12 20.69 16.86
C ASP A 456 12.81 20.35 16.13
N VAL A 457 11.70 20.42 16.86
CA VAL A 457 10.35 20.17 16.34
C VAL A 457 9.91 21.31 15.42
N GLN A 458 9.24 20.97 14.31
CA GLN A 458 8.67 21.92 13.36
C GLN A 458 7.70 22.90 14.03
N SER A 459 7.94 24.20 13.78
CA SER A 459 7.21 25.30 14.44
C SER A 459 5.71 25.41 14.12
N ASN A 460 5.23 24.89 12.99
CA ASN A 460 3.86 25.13 12.49
C ASN A 460 2.96 23.88 12.45
N LEU A 461 3.28 22.85 13.23
CA LEU A 461 2.47 21.64 13.32
C LEU A 461 1.06 21.95 13.83
N GLN A 462 0.06 21.21 13.34
CA GLN A 462 -1.34 21.40 13.69
C GLN A 462 -1.92 20.14 14.33
N PRO A 463 -2.55 20.25 15.51
CA PRO A 463 -3.36 19.17 16.04
C PRO A 463 -4.60 18.99 15.19
N ILE A 464 -5.07 17.74 15.10
CA ILE A 464 -6.25 17.38 14.32
C ILE A 464 -7.19 16.53 15.15
N ASP A 465 -8.47 16.59 14.81
CA ASP A 465 -9.50 15.71 15.36
C ASP A 465 -9.84 14.69 14.27
N LEU A 466 -9.49 13.42 14.47
CA LEU A 466 -9.80 12.40 13.47
C LEU A 466 -11.31 12.31 13.31
N PHE A 467 -11.76 12.27 12.06
CA PHE A 467 -13.17 12.24 11.72
C PHE A 467 -13.97 13.43 12.25
N GLY A 468 -13.31 14.57 12.48
CA GLY A 468 -13.92 15.75 13.11
C GLY A 468 -14.38 15.54 14.56
N ASN A 469 -13.95 14.45 15.20
CA ASN A 469 -14.36 14.11 16.56
C ASN A 469 -13.27 14.48 17.60
N PRO A 470 -13.54 15.40 18.54
CA PRO A 470 -12.58 15.79 19.58
C PRO A 470 -12.11 14.64 20.49
N ASP A 471 -12.90 13.56 20.64
CA ASP A 471 -12.48 12.37 21.40
C ASP A 471 -11.33 11.63 20.69
N TYR A 472 -11.20 11.82 19.38
CA TYR A 472 -10.16 11.27 18.52
C TYR A 472 -9.09 12.31 18.17
N ARG A 473 -8.85 13.27 19.06
CA ARG A 473 -7.79 14.27 18.91
C ARG A 473 -6.39 13.67 18.96
N VAL A 474 -5.54 14.21 18.09
CA VAL A 474 -4.12 13.88 17.93
C VAL A 474 -3.31 15.17 17.82
N ASP A 475 -2.27 15.32 18.65
CA ASP A 475 -1.38 16.47 18.60
C ASP A 475 0.06 16.07 18.23
N PRO A 476 0.49 16.27 16.97
CA PRO A 476 1.80 15.83 16.49
C PRO A 476 2.99 16.49 17.22
N SER A 477 2.76 17.59 17.96
CA SER A 477 3.78 18.30 18.73
C SER A 477 3.95 17.81 20.17
N LYS A 478 3.00 17.02 20.69
CA LYS A 478 2.96 16.63 22.11
C LYS A 478 3.09 15.13 22.36
N GLU A 479 2.79 14.31 21.36
CA GLU A 479 2.76 12.86 21.50
C GLU A 479 3.28 12.15 20.25
N ASP A 480 3.61 10.86 20.40
CA ASP A 480 3.84 9.98 19.26
C ASP A 480 2.49 9.65 18.61
N VAL A 481 2.29 10.12 17.38
CA VAL A 481 1.01 9.96 16.69
C VAL A 481 0.72 8.51 16.33
N PHE A 482 1.75 7.68 16.12
CA PHE A 482 1.53 6.27 15.81
C PHE A 482 1.02 5.51 17.02
N THR A 483 1.57 5.74 18.22
CA THR A 483 1.01 5.14 19.44
C THR A 483 -0.39 5.66 19.72
N ARG A 484 -0.61 6.96 19.54
CA ARG A 484 -1.93 7.58 19.72
C ARG A 484 -2.99 6.95 18.81
N PHE A 485 -2.67 6.66 17.54
CA PHE A 485 -3.59 5.96 16.66
C PHE A 485 -3.94 4.55 17.14
N ILE A 486 -2.98 3.81 17.70
CA ILE A 486 -3.25 2.47 18.24
C ILE A 486 -4.11 2.54 19.50
N ASP A 487 -3.83 3.47 20.42
CA ASP A 487 -4.66 3.70 21.60
C ASP A 487 -6.10 4.05 21.21
N LEU A 488 -6.28 4.97 20.25
CA LEU A 488 -7.60 5.35 19.74
C LEU A 488 -8.36 4.18 19.11
N ARG A 489 -7.65 3.31 18.39
CA ARG A 489 -8.23 2.10 17.80
C ARG A 489 -8.66 1.12 18.89
N ASP A 490 -7.87 0.96 19.95
CA ASP A 490 -8.21 0.08 21.07
C ASP A 490 -9.45 0.59 21.81
N ASP A 491 -9.51 1.89 22.11
CA ASP A 491 -10.67 2.54 22.72
C ASP A 491 -11.94 2.35 21.87
N ALA A 492 -11.84 2.55 20.55
CA ALA A 492 -12.94 2.34 19.61
C ALA A 492 -13.38 0.87 19.57
N ARG A 493 -12.42 -0.08 19.58
CA ARG A 493 -12.70 -1.52 19.59
C ARG A 493 -13.44 -1.93 20.87
N GLU A 494 -13.05 -1.41 22.03
CA GLU A 494 -13.72 -1.71 23.31
C GLU A 494 -15.16 -1.20 23.35
N LYS A 495 -15.42 -0.05 22.71
CA LYS A 495 -16.77 0.50 22.55
C LYS A 495 -17.59 -0.18 21.46
N GLY A 496 -17.01 -1.09 20.67
CA GLY A 496 -17.64 -1.69 19.49
C GLY A 496 -17.87 -0.69 18.35
N ASP A 497 -17.13 0.41 18.31
CA ASP A 497 -17.26 1.46 17.31
C ASP A 497 -16.64 1.01 15.96
N PRO A 498 -17.40 1.01 14.85
CA PRO A 498 -16.89 0.62 13.54
C PRO A 498 -15.72 1.50 13.05
N VAL A 499 -15.53 2.72 13.58
CA VAL A 499 -14.43 3.62 13.22
C VAL A 499 -13.05 2.99 13.45
N GLN A 500 -12.94 1.97 14.31
CA GLN A 500 -11.69 1.26 14.56
C GLN A 500 -11.01 0.72 13.30
N GLN A 501 -11.79 0.35 12.26
CA GLN A 501 -11.23 -0.08 10.98
C GLN A 501 -10.59 1.09 10.21
N ALA A 502 -11.23 2.26 10.20
CA ALA A 502 -10.67 3.44 9.56
C ALA A 502 -9.40 3.91 10.31
N ILE A 503 -9.39 3.88 11.64
CA ILE A 503 -8.19 4.18 12.44
C ILE A 503 -7.06 3.18 12.13
N LYS A 504 -7.37 1.88 11.99
CA LYS A 504 -6.40 0.85 11.58
C LYS A 504 -5.76 1.20 10.23
N ILE A 505 -6.56 1.63 9.26
CA ILE A 505 -6.07 2.03 7.93
C ILE A 505 -5.12 3.23 8.05
N ILE A 506 -5.48 4.25 8.85
CA ILE A 506 -4.65 5.44 9.08
C ILE A 506 -3.31 5.05 9.73
N ALA A 507 -3.34 4.24 10.79
CA ALA A 507 -2.13 3.80 11.51
C ALA A 507 -1.17 3.03 10.59
N ASN A 508 -1.69 2.06 9.82
CA ASN A 508 -0.86 1.24 8.94
C ASN A 508 -0.33 2.03 7.72
N SER A 509 -1.12 2.96 7.19
CA SER A 509 -0.74 3.74 6.01
C SER A 509 0.27 4.84 6.31
N THR A 510 0.33 5.34 7.55
CA THR A 510 1.24 6.42 7.95
C THR A 510 2.55 5.94 8.58
N SER A 511 2.61 4.72 9.09
CA SER A 511 3.73 4.26 9.93
C SER A 511 5.02 3.92 9.19
N TYR A 512 4.96 3.39 7.97
CA TYR A 512 6.16 2.84 7.31
C TYR A 512 6.22 3.14 5.80
N GLY A 513 5.30 2.59 5.01
CA GLY A 513 5.50 2.46 3.55
C GLY A 513 5.69 3.80 2.82
N ILE A 514 5.08 4.87 3.32
CA ILE A 514 5.21 6.22 2.75
C ILE A 514 6.61 6.82 2.88
N PHE A 515 7.40 6.39 3.87
CA PHE A 515 8.75 6.91 4.11
C PHE A 515 9.80 6.26 3.19
N ILE A 516 9.50 5.12 2.59
CA ILE A 516 10.38 4.44 1.63
C ILE A 516 9.79 4.42 0.21
N GLU A 517 8.77 5.24 -0.03
CA GLU A 517 8.11 5.36 -1.34
C GLU A 517 9.08 5.90 -2.38
N VAL A 518 9.27 5.14 -3.46
CA VAL A 518 10.02 5.54 -4.64
C VAL A 518 9.11 5.32 -5.85
N ASN A 519 8.82 6.40 -6.58
CA ASN A 519 8.01 6.36 -7.78
C ASN A 519 8.90 5.97 -8.97
N ARG A 520 8.76 4.72 -9.42
CA ARG A 520 9.45 4.25 -10.61
C ARG A 520 8.71 4.67 -11.87
N ASP A 521 9.47 5.11 -12.86
CA ASP A 521 8.97 5.53 -14.15
C ASP A 521 9.92 5.10 -15.28
N ASP A 522 9.43 4.30 -16.23
CA ASP A 522 10.25 3.82 -17.36
C ASP A 522 10.28 4.87 -18.49
N ALA A 523 11.40 5.59 -18.60
CA ALA A 523 11.68 6.60 -19.60
C ALA A 523 11.76 6.01 -21.02
N PRO A 524 11.31 6.76 -22.05
CA PRO A 524 11.31 6.28 -23.43
C PRO A 524 12.71 6.13 -24.02
N LYS A 525 13.71 6.79 -23.41
CA LYS A 525 15.13 6.70 -23.75
C LYS A 525 15.93 6.71 -22.45
N PRO A 526 17.14 6.14 -22.43
CA PRO A 526 18.01 6.25 -21.28
C PRO A 526 18.20 7.71 -20.87
N GLU A 527 17.94 8.00 -19.59
CA GLU A 527 18.15 9.31 -18.97
C GLU A 527 19.29 9.19 -17.95
N PRO A 528 20.06 10.26 -17.71
CA PRO A 528 21.11 10.26 -16.71
C PRO A 528 20.53 10.17 -15.30
N LEU A 529 21.13 9.32 -14.47
CA LEU A 529 20.89 9.20 -13.04
C LEU A 529 22.22 9.26 -12.28
N ASP A 530 22.20 9.96 -11.15
CA ASP A 530 23.23 9.84 -10.13
C ASP A 530 22.85 8.66 -9.22
N VAL A 531 23.82 7.79 -8.95
CA VAL A 531 23.68 6.55 -8.16
C VAL A 531 24.63 6.62 -6.98
N TYR A 532 24.08 6.50 -5.77
CA TYR A 532 24.83 6.53 -4.53
C TYR A 532 24.82 5.14 -3.89
N GLY A 533 26.00 4.52 -3.85
CA GLY A 533 26.23 3.17 -3.35
C GLY A 533 26.69 3.12 -1.87
N PRO A 534 27.18 1.96 -1.40
CA PRO A 534 27.60 1.76 -0.01
C PRO A 534 28.88 2.51 0.37
N ASP A 535 29.71 2.89 -0.61
CA ASP A 535 30.90 3.71 -0.42
C ASP A 535 30.57 5.22 -0.35
N GLY A 536 29.31 5.59 -0.60
CA GLY A 536 28.85 6.98 -0.63
C GLY A 536 29.29 7.76 -1.87
N HIS A 537 30.01 7.14 -2.81
CA HIS A 537 30.43 7.80 -4.03
C HIS A 537 29.26 7.87 -5.02
N SER A 538 29.14 9.03 -5.69
CA SER A 538 28.21 9.18 -6.79
C SER A 538 28.79 8.56 -8.05
N LEU A 539 28.01 7.69 -8.69
CA LEU A 539 28.28 7.14 -10.01
C LEU A 539 27.19 7.60 -10.96
N ASN A 540 27.57 7.99 -12.17
CA ASN A 540 26.63 8.39 -13.20
C ASN A 540 26.29 7.18 -14.07
N THR A 541 24.99 6.96 -14.30
CA THR A 541 24.52 5.93 -15.22
C THR A 541 23.43 6.48 -16.14
N ASN A 542 23.18 5.79 -17.26
CA ASN A 542 22.05 6.07 -18.14
C ASN A 542 21.12 4.87 -18.15
N THR A 543 19.87 5.08 -17.77
CA THR A 543 18.87 4.00 -17.71
C THR A 543 17.49 4.51 -18.11
N THR A 544 16.65 3.61 -18.58
CA THR A 544 15.23 3.90 -18.76
C THR A 544 14.47 3.82 -17.43
N ALA A 545 14.94 3.05 -16.45
CA ALA A 545 14.27 2.93 -15.16
C ALA A 545 14.64 4.12 -14.25
N VAL A 546 13.82 5.17 -14.28
CA VAL A 546 14.00 6.36 -13.44
C VAL A 546 13.24 6.17 -12.14
N GLU A 547 13.84 6.57 -11.03
CA GLU A 547 13.22 6.59 -9.71
C GLU A 547 13.11 8.04 -9.20
N GLU A 548 11.96 8.39 -8.62
CA GLU A 548 11.75 9.68 -7.96
C GLU A 548 11.21 9.44 -6.54
N PRO A 549 11.91 9.91 -5.48
CA PRO A 549 11.42 9.83 -4.11
C PRO A 549 10.00 10.38 -3.95
N GLY A 550 9.18 9.65 -3.19
CA GLY A 550 7.84 10.09 -2.79
C GLY A 550 7.87 11.37 -1.94
N ARG A 551 6.71 11.99 -1.76
CA ARG A 551 6.61 13.28 -1.03
C ARG A 551 7.14 13.19 0.39
N TYR A 552 6.85 12.11 1.11
CA TYR A 552 7.28 11.89 2.49
C TYR A 552 8.49 10.96 2.60
N PHE A 553 9.28 10.80 1.53
CA PHE A 553 10.46 9.94 1.54
C PHE A 553 11.44 10.35 2.65
N HIS A 554 11.67 9.42 3.57
CA HIS A 554 12.60 9.50 4.69
C HIS A 554 13.21 8.10 4.90
N PRO A 555 14.22 7.71 4.11
CA PRO A 555 14.63 6.32 3.99
C PRO A 555 15.22 5.73 5.28
N LEU A 556 15.75 6.59 6.16
CA LEU A 556 16.22 6.19 7.49
C LEU A 556 15.09 5.53 8.29
N LEU A 557 13.88 6.12 8.31
CA LEU A 557 12.74 5.58 9.04
C LEU A 557 12.36 4.19 8.54
N GLY A 558 12.21 4.02 7.22
CA GLY A 558 11.90 2.72 6.63
C GLY A 558 12.96 1.65 6.93
N THR A 559 14.22 2.05 6.98
CA THR A 559 15.36 1.16 7.26
C THR A 559 15.43 0.75 8.73
N LEU A 560 15.32 1.71 9.65
CA LEU A 560 15.35 1.44 11.09
C LEU A 560 14.13 0.61 11.54
N ILE A 561 12.92 0.97 11.08
CA ILE A 561 11.68 0.25 11.42
C ILE A 561 11.77 -1.23 11.02
N THR A 562 12.22 -1.50 9.79
CA THR A 562 12.30 -2.89 9.30
C THR A 562 13.42 -3.68 9.96
N GLY A 563 14.58 -3.07 10.26
CA GLY A 563 15.63 -3.71 11.06
C GLY A 563 15.17 -4.07 12.47
N ALA A 564 14.51 -3.14 13.15
CA ALA A 564 13.96 -3.36 14.48
C ALA A 564 12.83 -4.41 14.50
N ALA A 565 12.00 -4.49 13.46
CA ALA A 565 11.00 -5.54 13.33
C ALA A 565 11.63 -6.94 13.12
N ARG A 566 12.74 -7.03 12.38
CA ARG A 566 13.51 -8.29 12.29
C ARG A 566 14.10 -8.69 13.64
N LEU A 567 14.54 -7.71 14.44
CA LEU A 567 14.97 -7.94 15.82
C LEU A 567 13.85 -8.48 16.70
N MET A 568 12.62 -7.97 16.62
CA MET A 568 11.47 -8.54 17.35
C MET A 568 11.27 -10.03 17.05
N LEU A 569 11.34 -10.44 15.78
CA LEU A 569 11.23 -11.86 15.41
C LEU A 569 12.41 -12.70 15.90
N ALA A 570 13.63 -12.15 15.90
CA ALA A 570 14.80 -12.84 16.44
C ALA A 570 14.73 -13.00 17.97
N LEU A 571 14.19 -12.00 18.67
CA LEU A 571 13.94 -12.08 20.11
C LEU A 571 12.89 -13.17 20.39
N SER A 572 11.80 -13.22 19.63
CA SER A 572 10.78 -14.27 19.82
C SER A 572 11.34 -15.66 19.52
N GLU A 573 12.18 -15.79 18.50
CA GLU A 573 12.89 -17.04 18.20
C GLU A 573 13.81 -17.44 19.35
N ARG A 574 14.63 -16.51 19.84
CA ARG A 574 15.58 -16.79 20.91
C ARG A 574 14.89 -17.20 22.21
N VAL A 575 13.85 -16.46 22.62
CA VAL A 575 13.07 -16.76 23.83
C VAL A 575 12.34 -18.09 23.68
N ALA A 576 11.79 -18.41 22.49
CA ALA A 576 11.18 -19.71 22.24
C ALA A 576 12.19 -20.86 22.37
N GLU A 577 13.39 -20.71 21.80
CA GLU A 577 14.47 -21.71 21.94
C GLU A 577 14.91 -21.88 23.40
N ASP A 578 15.00 -20.80 24.18
CA ASP A 578 15.32 -20.86 25.62
C ASP A 578 14.22 -21.59 26.44
N GLN A 579 12.97 -21.59 25.95
CA GLN A 579 11.86 -22.39 26.50
C GLN A 579 11.79 -23.81 25.90
N GLY A 580 12.80 -24.25 25.15
CA GLY A 580 12.84 -25.58 24.53
C GLY A 580 11.82 -25.77 23.39
N LEU A 581 11.28 -24.69 22.83
CA LEU A 581 10.42 -24.72 21.66
C LEU A 581 11.24 -24.63 20.37
N ASN A 582 10.63 -25.00 19.25
CA ASN A 582 11.16 -24.72 17.91
C ASN A 582 10.19 -23.79 17.17
N TRP A 583 10.35 -23.57 15.87
CA TRP A 583 9.39 -22.80 15.07
C TRP A 583 9.30 -23.32 13.63
N VAL A 584 8.14 -23.16 13.01
CA VAL A 584 7.87 -23.62 11.64
C VAL A 584 8.17 -22.54 10.62
N PHE A 585 7.57 -21.37 10.79
CA PHE A 585 7.75 -20.21 9.91
C PHE A 585 7.68 -18.90 10.70
N CYS A 586 8.23 -17.85 10.12
CA CYS A 586 7.92 -16.47 10.47
C CYS A 586 7.53 -15.69 9.21
N ASP A 587 6.61 -14.74 9.32
CA ASP A 587 6.24 -13.84 8.24
C ASP A 587 5.97 -12.43 8.76
N THR A 588 6.95 -11.53 8.56
CA THR A 588 6.91 -10.09 8.83
C THR A 588 6.76 -9.71 10.30
N ASP A 589 5.63 -10.06 10.90
CA ASP A 589 5.19 -9.79 12.26
C ASP A 589 4.65 -11.04 12.98
N SER A 590 4.62 -12.18 12.30
CA SER A 590 4.11 -13.43 12.87
C SER A 590 5.19 -14.51 13.06
N LEU A 591 5.00 -15.36 14.06
CA LEU A 591 5.82 -16.55 14.36
C LEU A 591 4.92 -17.74 14.68
N ALA A 592 5.15 -18.87 14.02
CA ALA A 592 4.51 -20.15 14.36
C ALA A 592 5.46 -21.02 15.19
N MET A 593 5.37 -20.93 16.52
CA MET A 593 6.15 -21.76 17.44
C MET A 593 5.75 -23.22 17.28
N ALA A 594 6.72 -24.12 17.16
CA ALA A 594 6.55 -25.54 16.94
C ALA A 594 6.69 -26.30 18.25
N LYS A 595 5.74 -27.21 18.48
CA LYS A 595 5.79 -28.14 19.60
C LYS A 595 6.81 -29.27 19.32
N PRO A 596 7.78 -29.52 20.21
CA PRO A 596 8.61 -30.72 20.14
C PRO A 596 7.82 -32.02 20.33
N ASP A 597 8.27 -33.11 19.73
CA ASP A 597 7.56 -34.40 19.76
C ASP A 597 7.43 -34.97 21.19
N ASP A 598 8.45 -34.77 22.02
CA ASP A 598 8.57 -35.28 23.40
C ASP A 598 7.96 -34.37 24.47
N MET A 599 7.53 -33.16 24.11
CA MET A 599 6.88 -32.22 25.03
C MET A 599 5.40 -32.57 25.22
N SER A 600 4.83 -32.41 26.43
CA SER A 600 3.38 -32.53 26.62
C SER A 600 2.63 -31.34 25.99
N GLN A 601 1.32 -31.46 25.83
CA GLN A 601 0.53 -30.36 25.29
C GLN A 601 0.40 -29.20 26.30
N GLU A 602 0.27 -29.53 27.58
CA GLU A 602 0.19 -28.56 28.67
C GLU A 602 1.49 -27.75 28.75
N GLN A 603 2.64 -28.42 28.77
CA GLN A 603 3.94 -27.76 28.81
C GLN A 603 4.18 -26.89 27.58
N PHE A 604 3.73 -27.33 26.40
CA PHE A 604 3.85 -26.55 25.16
C PHE A 604 3.14 -25.20 25.26
N TYR A 605 1.92 -25.18 25.78
CA TYR A 605 1.17 -23.95 25.94
C TYR A 605 1.71 -23.06 27.06
N GLU A 606 2.18 -23.64 28.18
CA GLU A 606 2.85 -22.89 29.26
C GLU A 606 4.13 -22.20 28.77
N ASN A 607 4.97 -22.93 28.02
CA ASN A 607 6.19 -22.39 27.43
C ASN A 607 5.87 -21.32 26.38
N GLY A 608 4.87 -21.55 25.53
CA GLY A 608 4.42 -20.58 24.55
C GLY A 608 3.86 -19.30 25.18
N GLN A 609 3.13 -19.41 26.29
CA GLN A 609 2.68 -18.26 27.07
C GLN A 609 3.86 -17.50 27.70
N THR A 610 4.88 -18.20 28.19
CA THR A 610 6.10 -17.57 28.70
C THR A 610 6.81 -16.73 27.63
N VAL A 611 6.85 -17.21 26.37
CA VAL A 611 7.36 -16.42 25.23
C VAL A 611 6.52 -15.18 24.99
N VAL A 612 5.18 -15.31 25.03
CA VAL A 612 4.25 -14.19 24.89
C VAL A 612 4.47 -13.15 25.98
N ASP A 613 4.51 -13.55 27.24
CA ASP A 613 4.59 -12.66 28.39
C ASP A 613 5.93 -11.90 28.44
N TRP A 614 6.99 -12.46 27.84
CA TRP A 614 8.29 -11.79 27.73
C TRP A 614 8.19 -10.40 27.08
N PHE A 615 7.25 -10.20 26.17
CA PHE A 615 7.08 -8.94 25.44
C PHE A 615 6.18 -7.90 26.14
N GLU A 616 5.62 -8.18 27.32
CA GLU A 616 4.83 -7.21 28.10
C GLU A 616 5.61 -5.93 28.41
N GLY A 617 6.89 -6.08 28.76
CA GLY A 617 7.77 -4.95 29.09
C GLY A 617 8.06 -4.00 27.92
N LEU A 618 7.70 -4.40 26.70
CA LEU A 618 7.93 -3.63 25.47
C LEU A 618 6.66 -2.98 24.91
N ASN A 619 5.54 -3.04 25.63
CA ASN A 619 4.28 -2.42 25.19
C ASN A 619 4.31 -0.88 25.38
N PRO A 620 4.26 -0.08 24.29
CA PRO A 620 4.26 1.38 24.37
C PRO A 620 2.85 2.00 24.45
N TYR A 621 1.80 1.19 24.50
CA TYR A 621 0.40 1.61 24.44
C TYR A 621 -0.22 1.79 25.83
N LYS A 622 -1.32 2.55 25.92
CA LYS A 622 -2.03 2.76 27.19
C LYS A 622 -2.64 1.47 27.73
N LYS A 623 -3.15 0.62 26.83
CA LYS A 623 -3.74 -0.65 27.20
C LYS A 623 -2.62 -1.65 27.58
N PRO A 624 -2.61 -2.16 28.82
CA PRO A 624 -1.57 -3.10 29.27
C PRO A 624 -1.72 -4.46 28.58
N GLY A 625 -0.65 -5.25 28.63
CA GLY A 625 -0.56 -6.60 28.07
C GLY A 625 0.63 -6.77 27.12
N SER A 626 0.83 -7.98 26.62
CA SER A 626 1.90 -8.27 25.67
C SER A 626 1.61 -7.69 24.29
N ILE A 627 2.66 -7.26 23.60
CA ILE A 627 2.60 -6.92 22.16
C ILE A 627 2.71 -8.15 21.26
N LEU A 628 3.09 -9.32 21.78
CA LEU A 628 3.00 -10.59 21.06
C LEU A 628 1.68 -11.27 21.46
N GLU A 629 0.78 -11.50 20.52
CA GLU A 629 -0.55 -12.05 20.80
C GLU A 629 -0.68 -13.45 20.18
N MET A 630 -1.39 -14.36 20.86
CA MET A 630 -1.82 -15.62 20.24
C MET A 630 -3.01 -15.32 19.32
N GLU A 631 -2.87 -15.68 18.05
CA GLU A 631 -3.89 -15.41 17.04
C GLU A 631 -5.16 -16.26 17.27
N ASP A 632 -6.30 -15.78 16.76
CA ASP A 632 -7.60 -16.45 16.90
C ASP A 632 -7.59 -17.90 16.35
N ALA A 633 -6.69 -18.20 15.42
CA ALA A 633 -6.51 -19.53 14.84
C ALA A 633 -6.13 -20.62 15.86
N ASN A 634 -5.60 -20.26 17.04
CA ASN A 634 -5.25 -21.21 18.09
C ASN A 634 -6.45 -21.67 18.93
N TYR A 635 -7.59 -20.99 18.83
CA TYR A 635 -8.74 -21.20 19.70
C TYR A 635 -9.89 -21.88 18.98
N SER A 636 -10.71 -22.65 19.71
CA SER A 636 -11.98 -23.11 19.14
C SER A 636 -12.85 -21.90 18.78
N PRO A 637 -13.57 -21.91 17.64
CA PRO A 637 -14.37 -20.78 17.19
C PRO A 637 -15.32 -20.24 18.27
N ASN A 638 -15.30 -18.92 18.47
CA ASN A 638 -16.11 -18.20 19.48
C ASN A 638 -15.83 -18.60 20.94
N THR A 639 -14.67 -19.19 21.22
CA THR A 639 -14.22 -19.49 22.58
C THR A 639 -12.81 -18.93 22.81
N LYS A 640 -12.31 -19.07 24.05
CA LYS A 640 -10.90 -18.84 24.40
C LYS A 640 -10.22 -20.12 24.86
N ILE A 641 -10.71 -21.26 24.39
CA ILE A 641 -10.14 -22.57 24.68
C ILE A 641 -9.15 -22.91 23.56
N LEU A 642 -7.90 -23.18 23.93
CA LEU A 642 -6.86 -23.58 22.99
C LEU A 642 -7.16 -24.96 22.39
N GLU A 643 -7.03 -25.08 21.07
CA GLU A 643 -7.10 -26.34 20.34
C GLU A 643 -5.80 -26.60 19.59
N PRO A 644 -5.40 -27.88 19.42
CA PRO A 644 -4.26 -28.22 18.56
C PRO A 644 -4.39 -27.61 17.17
N LEU A 645 -3.51 -26.66 16.87
CA LEU A 645 -3.33 -26.07 15.55
C LEU A 645 -2.13 -26.74 14.88
N TYR A 646 -2.26 -27.06 13.60
CA TYR A 646 -1.19 -27.63 12.81
C TYR A 646 -0.82 -26.71 11.65
N CYS A 647 0.46 -26.71 11.30
CA CYS A 647 0.99 -26.03 10.13
C CYS A 647 1.63 -27.02 9.17
N LEU A 648 1.42 -26.79 7.87
CA LEU A 648 2.26 -27.33 6.80
C LEU A 648 2.82 -26.17 5.99
N ALA A 649 4.12 -25.90 6.14
CA ALA A 649 4.82 -24.86 5.40
C ALA A 649 5.62 -25.45 4.24
N ILE A 650 5.54 -24.83 3.05
CA ILE A 650 6.25 -25.26 1.84
C ILE A 650 7.43 -24.34 1.55
N SER A 651 7.20 -23.03 1.64
CA SER A 651 8.19 -21.97 1.46
C SER A 651 7.69 -20.69 2.14
N SER A 652 8.54 -19.66 2.26
CA SER A 652 8.11 -18.35 2.76
C SER A 652 6.82 -17.89 2.06
N LYS A 653 5.85 -17.41 2.84
CA LYS A 653 4.50 -17.00 2.39
C LYS A 653 3.67 -18.09 1.71
N ARG A 654 4.01 -19.37 1.87
CA ARG A 654 3.26 -20.52 1.36
C ARG A 654 3.13 -21.59 2.44
N TYR A 655 2.11 -21.43 3.27
CA TYR A 655 1.79 -22.35 4.35
C TYR A 655 0.27 -22.48 4.52
N ALA A 656 -0.16 -23.57 5.16
CA ALA A 656 -1.54 -23.80 5.55
C ALA A 656 -1.62 -24.08 7.05
N LEU A 657 -2.51 -23.36 7.73
CA LEU A 657 -2.89 -23.63 9.12
C LEU A 657 -4.20 -24.41 9.14
N TYR A 658 -4.28 -25.43 9.99
CA TYR A 658 -5.45 -26.31 10.06
C TYR A 658 -5.59 -26.99 11.41
N ASN A 659 -6.83 -27.30 11.78
CA ASN A 659 -7.15 -28.13 12.93
C ASN A 659 -7.45 -29.57 12.48
N LYS A 660 -7.39 -30.51 13.41
CA LYS A 660 -7.80 -31.91 13.19
C LYS A 660 -9.00 -32.23 14.07
N THR A 661 -10.03 -32.84 13.51
CA THR A 661 -11.15 -33.38 14.30
C THR A 661 -10.69 -34.59 15.11
N LYS A 662 -11.52 -35.03 16.08
CA LYS A 662 -11.33 -36.31 16.78
C LYS A 662 -11.25 -37.52 15.83
N SER A 663 -11.87 -37.43 14.64
CA SER A 663 -11.81 -38.45 13.59
C SER A 663 -10.60 -38.31 12.65
N GLY A 664 -9.73 -37.32 12.87
CA GLY A 664 -8.55 -37.06 12.04
C GLY A 664 -8.82 -36.26 10.75
N GLN A 665 -10.04 -35.75 10.57
CA GLN A 665 -10.38 -34.91 9.42
C GLN A 665 -9.72 -33.53 9.53
N ILE A 666 -9.15 -33.05 8.42
CA ILE A 666 -8.51 -31.74 8.33
C ILE A 666 -9.59 -30.66 8.15
N ILE A 667 -9.57 -29.65 9.01
CA ILE A 667 -10.37 -28.44 8.87
C ILE A 667 -9.41 -27.30 8.54
N LEU A 668 -9.47 -26.82 7.29
CA LEU A 668 -8.73 -25.64 6.86
C LEU A 668 -9.39 -24.39 7.42
N GLY A 669 -8.65 -23.61 8.19
CA GLY A 669 -9.11 -22.31 8.67
C GLY A 669 -9.02 -21.24 7.58
N THR A 670 -10.11 -20.49 7.38
CA THR A 670 -10.11 -19.24 6.62
C THR A 670 -9.76 -18.11 7.59
N TRP A 671 -8.48 -17.83 7.77
CA TRP A 671 -7.96 -16.79 8.67
C TRP A 671 -7.30 -15.69 7.82
N PRO A 672 -7.30 -14.42 8.24
CA PRO A 672 -6.53 -13.39 7.57
C PRO A 672 -5.05 -13.82 7.47
N GLY A 673 -4.50 -13.87 6.25
CA GLY A 673 -3.13 -14.38 6.02
C GLY A 673 -3.04 -15.87 5.71
N SER A 674 -4.11 -16.67 5.90
CA SER A 674 -4.19 -18.01 5.31
C SER A 674 -4.51 -17.90 3.81
N PHE A 675 -3.86 -18.76 3.02
CA PHE A 675 -3.94 -18.78 1.56
C PHE A 675 -5.40 -18.67 1.07
N ASP A 676 -5.74 -17.65 0.28
CA ASP A 676 -7.04 -17.58 -0.41
C ASP A 676 -7.10 -18.70 -1.48
N GLY A 677 -7.79 -19.80 -1.13
CA GLY A 677 -8.02 -20.95 -2.01
C GLY A 677 -8.82 -20.65 -3.28
N SER A 678 -9.37 -19.44 -3.44
CA SER A 678 -10.11 -19.04 -4.65
C SER A 678 -9.22 -18.93 -5.90
N VAL A 679 -7.91 -18.64 -5.71
CA VAL A 679 -6.97 -18.45 -6.82
C VAL A 679 -6.54 -19.79 -7.46
N TYR A 680 -6.61 -20.91 -6.73
CA TYR A 680 -6.17 -22.22 -7.24
C TYR A 680 -7.30 -23.12 -7.76
N ARG A 681 -8.57 -22.89 -7.39
CA ARG A 681 -9.69 -23.65 -7.98
C ARG A 681 -9.76 -23.49 -9.51
N ARG A 682 -9.29 -22.36 -10.06
CA ARG A 682 -9.22 -22.16 -11.53
C ARG A 682 -8.03 -22.82 -12.22
N ARG A 683 -6.95 -23.21 -11.50
CA ARG A 683 -5.77 -23.86 -12.11
C ARG A 683 -5.79 -25.38 -12.03
N CYS A 684 -6.44 -25.99 -11.04
CA CYS A 684 -6.56 -27.45 -10.96
C CYS A 684 -7.53 -28.06 -12.00
N ALA A 685 -8.46 -27.27 -12.56
CA ALA A 685 -9.35 -27.73 -13.62
C ALA A 685 -8.64 -27.95 -14.98
N ARG A 686 -7.38 -27.50 -15.13
CA ARG A 686 -6.60 -27.64 -16.38
C ARG A 686 -5.62 -28.82 -16.39
N TYR A 687 -5.56 -29.62 -15.32
CA TYR A 687 -4.71 -30.83 -15.24
C TYR A 687 -5.52 -32.10 -14.88
N ARG A 688 -6.84 -32.06 -15.08
CA ARG A 688 -7.70 -33.25 -15.18
C ARG A 688 -8.52 -33.18 -16.47
N ARG A 689 -7.82 -33.14 -17.60
CA ARG A 689 -8.19 -33.73 -18.90
C ARG A 689 -6.99 -33.67 -19.82
#